data_AF-A0A016V9Y3-F1
#
_entry.id   AF-A0A016V9Y3-F1
#
_cell.length_a   1.000
_cell.length_b   1.000
_cell.length_c   1.000
_cell.angle_alpha   90.00
_cell.angle_beta   90.00
_cell.angle_gamma   90.00
#
_symmetry.space_group_name_H-M   'P 1'
#
loop_
_entity.id
_entity.type
_entity.pdbx_description
1 polymer ?
#
loop_
_entity_poly.entity_id
_entity_poly.type
_entity_poly.pdbx_seq_one_letter_code
_entity_poly.pdbx_strand_id
1 'polypeptide(L)'
;MATINNNQVPPSVPAHKTINPRSYDDLLAVVESIKSQLGDKAQAEVGIICGSGLGPIGDQVEEPTVLPYEKIPGFPSVHVVGHKGNLIFGKMSGKKVVCMQGRFHPYEHHMDLALCAFPVRVMHLLGVKIMVVSNAAGGINPKFKHGDLMLIKDHIFLPALAGWSPMVALNDPRFGARFVSLHDAYDKPLRKLALEIAGKSNMRLFEGVYVMTGGPLYESPAEVTMFKTVGGDALGMSTCHEVAVARQCGIKVLGFSLITNISSALWSSLHASINHLLILRAPGLAWEWSSFGGAVFFCQIWRNVLSTSRVRATYSEDLQADPYLNLNHASEEDQIETPGLLNLVKVEHKISRRQVGMAAEFDSLQIVHPPPPDEQDWVLTSGNESLVDNVLSISLKFGGRLVSMGYFLHQRSTHYYAIMHKYSGPVFIKPGPMTYSELTAAIIDNRKRDLVLTQICGQEEKPGQISFTTYWERAPGVEFEIWFPGSDNADSQRLRFESTGFRLTYLCGYSENGRGRYVGIWQKSNSTGQQYEAHYGLTLDSCMRKNKMLTSKGFAATSFRVFNNNNQVLCTAIWEQQPSRRSFVVIGDNLNNMYLNFRRRSEILPRQISHFTDNRGVVKFVVLWSDLHSNRFPDVAPIWHKRAIPVRFLQGAPELLTEPQLDFLIERVEHFMRDLNIPGLSIAIAKREQLKFAAGFGYADMRKEEIATPNHQFRIGSVSKPITAAAIMLLIDQGKVALEDRLFGPESIFENKFTKRKSYRKYVKDVTVRHLLEHSAGGWDNLQSDPAWIQQHLSTEGLIEYVLENVPLEYVPGTRWIYSNFGYQLLGYLVQHLSGTSYENFVRTSIFGPAGVHDIQVARPSIREKAPREVIYYMSGNRLGFDPYEMLTSDRIGPWGGWIASPIQMLLFMASVDGFPQRRDLLTRESTLNWSTPSTCSNNTYGLGWSLNIMGFNGWQHDGRMPGSAAMLVRLDNGLEMAVTVNKEYSERDFFHELGYVLHHIGNNYDWWNDDRDLFQHLCDKTC
;
A
#
# COMPACT_ATOMS: atom_id res chain seq x y z
N MET A 1 -14.51 -12.08 60.21
CA MET A 1 -15.81 -12.00 60.92
C MET A 1 -16.48 -10.69 60.55
N ALA A 2 -17.81 -10.74 60.41
CA ALA A 2 -18.75 -9.62 60.45
C ALA A 2 -18.78 -8.62 59.26
N THR A 3 -19.86 -8.78 58.50
CA THR A 3 -20.58 -7.84 57.64
C THR A 3 -20.88 -6.49 58.31
N ILE A 4 -20.77 -5.40 57.54
CA ILE A 4 -21.46 -4.13 57.81
C ILE A 4 -22.11 -3.62 56.51
N ASN A 5 -23.37 -3.20 56.66
CA ASN A 5 -24.35 -2.73 55.67
C ASN A 5 -23.89 -1.53 54.83
N ASN A 6 -24.23 -1.56 53.53
CA ASN A 6 -24.47 -0.36 52.72
C ASN A 6 -25.92 -0.40 52.24
N ASN A 7 -26.72 0.56 52.70
CA ASN A 7 -28.06 0.80 52.19
C ASN A 7 -28.15 2.25 51.71
N GLN A 8 -28.81 2.42 50.56
CA GLN A 8 -29.34 3.64 49.95
C GLN A 8 -28.42 4.43 49.00
N VAL A 9 -28.31 3.90 47.78
CA VAL A 9 -28.07 4.67 46.55
C VAL A 9 -29.42 5.28 46.10
N PRO A 10 -29.50 6.56 45.72
CA PRO A 10 -30.73 7.15 45.18
C PRO A 10 -31.11 6.53 43.81
N PRO A 11 -32.40 6.58 43.41
CA PRO A 11 -32.88 5.83 42.25
C PRO A 11 -32.21 6.30 40.95
N SER A 12 -31.74 5.33 40.16
CA SER A 12 -31.19 5.55 38.82
C SER A 12 -32.24 6.16 37.87
N VAL A 13 -31.79 7.12 37.06
CA VAL A 13 -32.54 7.67 35.93
C VAL A 13 -32.86 6.51 34.95
N PRO A 14 -34.11 6.39 34.45
CA PRO A 14 -34.49 5.28 33.58
C PRO A 14 -33.69 5.28 32.27
N ALA A 15 -33.25 4.09 31.85
CA ALA A 15 -32.49 3.85 30.62
C ALA A 15 -33.20 4.44 29.39
N HIS A 16 -32.47 5.21 28.58
CA HIS A 16 -32.97 5.75 27.31
C HIS A 16 -33.46 4.62 26.39
N LYS A 17 -34.74 4.68 25.98
CA LYS A 17 -35.33 3.81 24.96
C LYS A 17 -34.51 3.93 23.66
N THR A 18 -34.04 2.81 23.11
CA THR A 18 -33.34 2.78 21.81
C THR A 18 -34.28 3.29 20.70
N ILE A 19 -33.88 4.33 19.97
CA ILE A 19 -34.66 4.93 18.88
C ILE A 19 -34.45 4.14 17.59
N ASN A 20 -35.52 3.64 16.98
CA ASN A 20 -35.46 3.02 15.66
C ASN A 20 -35.70 4.08 14.55
N PRO A 21 -34.72 4.39 13.67
CA PRO A 21 -34.87 5.41 12.63
C PRO A 21 -35.92 5.07 11.55
N ARG A 22 -36.41 3.82 11.55
CA ARG A 22 -37.48 3.33 10.65
C ARG A 22 -38.87 3.36 11.32
N SER A 23 -38.96 3.68 12.61
CA SER A 23 -40.22 3.76 13.36
C SER A 23 -40.74 5.19 13.36
N TYR A 24 -41.95 5.41 12.83
CA TYR A 24 -42.57 6.74 12.84
C TYR A 24 -42.83 7.24 14.26
N ASP A 25 -43.27 6.35 15.15
CA ASP A 25 -43.61 6.69 16.53
C ASP A 25 -42.37 7.05 17.36
N ASP A 26 -41.24 6.39 17.11
CA ASP A 26 -39.99 6.77 17.77
C ASP A 26 -39.49 8.14 17.25
N LEU A 27 -39.65 8.43 15.96
CA LEU A 27 -39.31 9.74 15.40
C LEU A 27 -40.23 10.86 15.91
N LEU A 28 -41.52 10.58 16.11
CA LEU A 28 -42.41 11.51 16.82
C LEU A 28 -41.92 11.78 18.24
N ALA A 29 -41.47 10.75 18.98
CA ALA A 29 -40.92 10.95 20.32
C ALA A 29 -39.68 11.86 20.31
N VAL A 30 -38.81 11.74 19.30
CA VAL A 30 -37.68 12.66 19.10
C VAL A 30 -38.15 14.10 18.85
N VAL A 31 -39.15 14.27 17.99
CA VAL A 31 -39.72 15.60 17.68
C VAL A 31 -40.36 16.25 18.90
N GLU A 32 -41.11 15.48 19.69
CA GLU A 32 -41.70 15.97 20.94
C GLU A 32 -40.62 16.30 21.98
N SER A 33 -39.53 15.55 22.03
CA SER A 33 -38.36 15.92 22.84
C SER A 33 -37.79 17.28 22.43
N ILE A 34 -37.60 17.53 21.13
CA ILE A 34 -37.12 18.82 20.62
C ILE A 34 -38.11 19.95 20.93
N LYS A 35 -39.41 19.74 20.70
CA LYS A 35 -40.46 20.73 21.02
C LYS A 35 -40.52 21.03 22.52
N SER A 36 -40.35 20.02 23.38
CA SER A 36 -40.35 20.23 24.83
C SER A 36 -39.16 21.08 25.29
N GLN A 37 -38.00 20.94 24.64
CA GLN A 37 -36.79 21.71 24.93
C GLN A 37 -36.84 23.14 24.37
N LEU A 38 -37.50 23.36 23.22
CA LEU A 38 -37.40 24.62 22.47
C LEU A 38 -38.71 25.42 22.38
N GLY A 39 -39.86 24.82 22.72
CA GLY A 39 -41.19 25.42 22.55
C GLY A 39 -41.46 25.85 21.11
N ASP A 40 -42.04 27.04 20.93
CA ASP A 40 -42.37 27.62 19.61
C ASP A 40 -41.16 27.84 18.69
N LYS A 41 -39.94 27.83 19.25
CA LYS A 41 -38.69 27.97 18.48
C LYS A 41 -38.33 26.71 17.70
N ALA A 42 -38.95 25.56 18.01
CA ALA A 42 -38.74 24.30 17.29
C ALA A 42 -39.28 24.33 15.85
N GLN A 43 -40.18 25.26 15.53
CA GLN A 43 -40.80 25.32 14.20
C GLN A 43 -39.87 25.98 13.17
N ALA A 44 -39.65 25.32 12.04
CA ALA A 44 -38.83 25.84 10.94
C ALA A 44 -39.52 25.67 9.58
N GLU A 45 -39.33 26.62 8.67
CA GLU A 45 -39.84 26.52 7.28
C GLU A 45 -38.79 25.90 6.35
N VAL A 46 -37.51 26.11 6.65
CA VAL A 46 -36.38 25.73 5.80
C VAL A 46 -35.35 24.93 6.60
N GLY A 47 -34.98 23.77 6.07
CA GLY A 47 -33.93 22.91 6.58
C GLY A 47 -32.62 23.13 5.83
N ILE A 48 -31.50 23.14 6.56
CA ILE A 48 -30.16 23.33 6.00
C ILE A 48 -29.28 22.19 6.48
N ILE A 49 -28.59 21.52 5.56
CA ILE A 49 -27.60 20.49 5.90
C ILE A 49 -26.22 20.94 5.41
N CYS A 50 -25.32 21.22 6.37
CA CYS A 50 -23.97 21.68 6.10
C CYS A 50 -23.00 20.50 5.99
N GLY A 51 -22.45 20.29 4.79
CA GLY A 51 -21.38 19.33 4.55
C GLY A 51 -20.01 19.78 5.09
N SER A 52 -19.00 18.93 4.91
CA SER A 52 -17.61 19.17 5.34
C SER A 52 -17.13 20.54 4.87
N GLY A 53 -16.63 21.35 5.81
CA GLY A 53 -16.08 22.68 5.52
C GLY A 53 -17.11 23.80 5.29
N LEU A 54 -18.41 23.49 5.29
CA LEU A 54 -19.51 24.46 5.13
C LEU A 54 -20.25 24.74 6.46
N GLY A 55 -19.70 24.27 7.58
CA GLY A 55 -20.19 24.53 8.93
C GLY A 55 -20.41 26.02 9.29
N PRO A 56 -19.60 26.98 8.80
CA PRO A 56 -19.82 28.41 9.06
C PRO A 56 -21.15 28.97 8.56
N ILE A 57 -21.88 28.27 7.67
CA ILE A 57 -23.25 28.67 7.29
C ILE A 57 -24.17 28.70 8.51
N GLY A 58 -23.99 27.76 9.45
CA GLY A 58 -24.76 27.73 10.69
C GLY A 58 -24.47 28.93 11.60
N ASP A 59 -23.28 29.51 11.50
CA ASP A 59 -22.87 30.68 12.28
C ASP A 59 -23.53 31.98 11.76
N GLN A 60 -24.20 31.95 10.61
CA GLN A 60 -24.96 33.08 10.03
C GLN A 60 -26.44 33.09 10.43
N VAL A 61 -26.91 32.12 11.23
CA VAL A 61 -28.29 32.07 11.72
C VAL A 61 -28.51 33.19 12.74
N GLU A 62 -29.46 34.06 12.48
CA GLU A 62 -29.91 35.13 13.35
C GLU A 62 -30.78 34.56 14.49
N GLU A 63 -30.68 35.16 15.69
CA GLU A 63 -31.39 34.68 16.90
C GLU A 63 -31.19 33.17 17.17
N PRO A 64 -29.95 32.64 17.14
CA PRO A 64 -29.73 31.20 17.13
C PRO A 64 -30.08 30.56 18.48
N THR A 65 -30.77 29.44 18.43
CA THR A 65 -30.96 28.50 19.53
C THR A 65 -30.28 27.19 19.15
N VAL A 66 -29.16 26.89 19.81
CA VAL A 66 -28.29 25.76 19.49
C VAL A 66 -28.67 24.55 20.36
N LEU A 67 -29.06 23.45 19.72
CA LEU A 67 -29.34 22.17 20.37
C LEU A 67 -28.28 21.14 19.94
N PRO A 68 -27.32 20.80 20.82
CA PRO A 68 -26.33 19.75 20.53
C PRO A 68 -26.97 18.40 20.23
N TYR A 69 -26.43 17.63 19.29
CA TYR A 69 -26.98 16.33 18.89
C TYR A 69 -27.08 15.34 20.06
N GLU A 70 -26.13 15.37 20.99
CA GLU A 70 -26.11 14.54 22.20
C GLU A 70 -27.33 14.75 23.11
N LYS A 71 -28.01 15.90 23.01
CA LYS A 71 -29.24 16.20 23.77
C LYS A 71 -30.51 15.79 23.03
N ILE A 72 -30.39 15.22 21.84
CA ILE A 72 -31.51 14.78 21.00
C ILE A 72 -31.53 13.25 21.00
N PRO A 73 -32.57 12.60 21.55
CA PRO A 73 -32.66 11.15 21.56
C PRO A 73 -32.50 10.55 20.16
N GLY A 74 -31.64 9.53 20.04
CA GLY A 74 -31.42 8.81 18.78
C GLY A 74 -30.50 9.49 17.77
N PHE A 75 -30.07 10.75 17.98
CA PHE A 75 -29.04 11.37 17.14
C PHE A 75 -27.67 10.76 17.45
N PRO A 76 -26.90 10.29 16.44
CA PRO A 76 -25.53 9.83 16.64
C PRO A 76 -24.58 10.96 17.09
N SER A 77 -23.52 10.58 17.78
CA SER A 77 -22.33 11.42 17.93
C SER A 77 -21.61 11.55 16.59
N VAL A 78 -21.13 12.74 16.25
CA VAL A 78 -20.34 13.00 15.04
C VAL A 78 -18.86 12.78 15.32
N HIS A 79 -18.20 11.90 14.55
CA HIS A 79 -16.77 11.58 14.73
C HIS A 79 -15.88 12.14 13.61
N VAL A 80 -16.46 12.58 12.48
CA VAL A 80 -15.73 13.21 11.37
C VAL A 80 -15.31 14.65 11.69
N VAL A 81 -14.01 14.93 11.50
CA VAL A 81 -13.39 16.24 11.67
C VAL A 81 -14.08 17.29 10.77
N GLY A 82 -14.57 18.39 11.35
CA GLY A 82 -15.25 19.49 10.64
C GLY A 82 -16.77 19.58 10.85
N HIS A 83 -17.37 18.62 11.57
CA HIS A 83 -18.77 18.65 11.97
C HIS A 83 -18.90 19.00 13.47
N LYS A 84 -19.47 20.17 13.81
CA LYS A 84 -19.59 20.63 15.21
C LYS A 84 -20.68 19.88 16.01
N GLY A 85 -21.59 19.17 15.34
CA GLY A 85 -22.58 18.30 16.00
C GLY A 85 -23.77 19.05 16.61
N ASN A 86 -24.26 20.10 15.93
CA ASN A 86 -25.35 20.94 16.44
C ASN A 86 -26.55 21.01 15.50
N LEU A 87 -27.76 21.05 16.06
CA LEU A 87 -28.99 21.44 15.39
C LEU A 87 -29.33 22.89 15.81
N ILE A 88 -29.22 23.83 14.88
CA ILE A 88 -29.35 25.26 15.15
C ILE A 88 -30.68 25.77 14.60
N PHE A 89 -31.53 26.30 15.48
CA PHE A 89 -32.79 26.95 15.12
C PHE A 89 -32.63 28.46 15.13
N GLY A 90 -33.34 29.18 14.28
CA GLY A 90 -33.33 30.65 14.32
C GLY A 90 -33.96 31.24 13.07
N LYS A 91 -33.49 32.41 12.68
CA LYS A 91 -33.91 33.08 11.45
C LYS A 91 -32.75 33.23 10.49
N MET A 92 -33.04 33.21 9.20
CA MET A 92 -32.10 33.69 8.20
C MET A 92 -32.90 34.46 7.18
N SER A 93 -32.58 35.75 6.99
CA SER A 93 -33.32 36.63 6.06
C SER A 93 -34.83 36.67 6.34
N GLY A 94 -35.21 36.69 7.62
CA GLY A 94 -36.62 36.75 8.06
C GLY A 94 -37.39 35.43 8.01
N LYS A 95 -36.78 34.32 7.58
CA LYS A 95 -37.41 32.98 7.57
C LYS A 95 -36.93 32.12 8.72
N LYS A 96 -37.84 31.35 9.34
CA LYS A 96 -37.47 30.37 10.39
C LYS A 96 -36.70 29.21 9.76
N VAL A 97 -35.48 28.97 10.24
CA VAL A 97 -34.59 27.93 9.71
C VAL A 97 -34.17 26.95 10.80
N VAL A 98 -33.89 25.72 10.37
CA VAL A 98 -33.17 24.72 11.17
C VAL A 98 -31.93 24.25 10.38
N CYS A 99 -30.77 24.31 11.00
CA CYS A 99 -29.49 24.03 10.38
C CYS A 99 -28.76 22.90 11.10
N MET A 100 -28.44 21.83 10.37
CA MET A 100 -27.54 20.76 10.80
C MET A 100 -26.10 21.18 10.56
N GLN A 101 -25.41 21.58 11.63
CA GLN A 101 -23.99 21.93 11.61
C GLN A 101 -23.14 20.68 11.83
N GLY A 102 -23.28 19.73 10.91
CA GLY A 102 -22.89 18.34 11.16
C GLY A 102 -23.78 17.38 10.37
N ARG A 103 -23.25 16.48 9.54
CA ARG A 103 -24.06 15.38 8.98
C ARG A 103 -23.54 14.02 9.44
N PHE A 104 -24.35 12.99 9.23
CA PHE A 104 -24.01 11.61 9.52
C PHE A 104 -23.66 10.89 8.23
N HIS A 105 -22.48 10.29 8.12
CA HIS A 105 -22.11 9.54 6.93
C HIS A 105 -22.39 8.05 7.11
N PRO A 106 -22.91 7.35 6.08
CA PRO A 106 -23.22 5.92 6.17
C PRO A 106 -22.00 5.06 6.51
N TYR A 107 -20.80 5.44 6.06
CA TYR A 107 -19.56 4.73 6.40
C TYR A 107 -19.20 4.79 7.90
N GLU A 108 -19.77 5.73 8.67
CA GLU A 108 -19.61 5.81 10.14
C GLU A 108 -20.60 4.90 10.89
N HIS A 109 -21.62 4.38 10.19
CA HIS A 109 -22.80 3.78 10.82
C HIS A 109 -23.22 2.46 10.14
N HIS A 110 -22.26 1.60 9.80
CA HIS A 110 -22.49 0.30 9.18
C HIS A 110 -23.39 0.36 7.92
N MET A 111 -23.27 1.46 7.16
CA MET A 111 -24.10 1.74 6.00
C MET A 111 -25.61 1.82 6.30
N ASP A 112 -26.00 2.13 7.55
CA ASP A 112 -27.39 2.39 7.90
C ASP A 112 -27.84 3.78 7.40
N LEU A 113 -28.25 3.81 6.13
CA LEU A 113 -28.73 5.01 5.46
C LEU A 113 -30.03 5.57 6.08
N ALA A 114 -30.83 4.74 6.75
CA ALA A 114 -32.03 5.23 7.43
C ALA A 114 -31.65 6.05 8.67
N LEU A 115 -30.62 5.64 9.40
CA LEU A 115 -30.06 6.42 10.51
C LEU A 115 -29.50 7.76 10.00
N CYS A 116 -28.69 7.73 8.93
CA CYS A 116 -28.10 8.97 8.42
C CYS A 116 -29.15 9.98 7.91
N ALA A 117 -30.26 9.49 7.36
CA ALA A 117 -31.31 10.32 6.77
C ALA A 117 -32.46 10.67 7.73
N PHE A 118 -32.58 10.06 8.92
CA PHE A 118 -33.72 10.33 9.80
C PHE A 118 -33.84 11.79 10.28
N PRO A 119 -32.77 12.59 10.44
CA PRO A 119 -32.90 14.02 10.76
C PRO A 119 -33.77 14.78 9.76
N VAL A 120 -33.83 14.34 8.49
CA VAL A 120 -34.72 14.94 7.48
C VAL A 120 -36.19 14.71 7.82
N ARG A 121 -36.56 13.54 8.35
CA ARG A 121 -37.93 13.25 8.84
C ARG A 121 -38.25 14.08 10.07
N VAL A 122 -37.28 14.26 10.96
CA VAL A 122 -37.44 15.15 12.11
C VAL A 122 -37.69 16.59 11.64
N MET A 123 -36.89 17.10 10.69
CA MET A 123 -37.11 18.42 10.08
C MET A 123 -38.49 18.55 9.43
N HIS A 124 -38.94 17.53 8.70
CA HIS A 124 -40.28 17.51 8.11
C HIS A 124 -41.38 17.69 9.17
N LEU A 125 -41.30 16.92 10.26
CA LEU A 125 -42.26 16.96 11.37
C LEU A 125 -42.19 18.27 12.19
N LEU A 126 -41.06 18.98 12.11
CA LEU A 126 -40.88 20.33 12.66
C LEU A 126 -41.40 21.44 11.71
N GLY A 127 -41.90 21.07 10.53
CA GLY A 127 -42.59 21.96 9.59
C GLY A 127 -41.77 22.38 8.36
N VAL A 128 -40.58 21.79 8.15
CA VAL A 128 -39.72 22.13 7.01
C VAL A 128 -40.37 21.73 5.68
N LYS A 129 -40.39 22.67 4.73
CA LYS A 129 -40.97 22.49 3.38
C LYS A 129 -39.94 22.59 2.27
N ILE A 130 -38.82 23.26 2.54
CA ILE A 130 -37.70 23.43 1.61
C ILE A 130 -36.43 22.99 2.35
N MET A 131 -35.62 22.17 1.70
CA MET A 131 -34.31 21.76 2.21
C MET A 131 -33.22 22.23 1.26
N VAL A 132 -32.17 22.82 1.83
CA VAL A 132 -30.94 23.14 1.11
C VAL A 132 -29.84 22.26 1.65
N VAL A 133 -29.24 21.46 0.76
CA VAL A 133 -28.20 20.49 1.11
C VAL A 133 -26.89 20.86 0.45
N SER A 134 -25.80 20.82 1.21
CA SER A 134 -24.46 21.12 0.69
C SER A 134 -23.47 20.01 0.98
N ASN A 135 -22.51 19.77 0.09
CA ASN A 135 -21.43 18.81 0.31
C ASN A 135 -20.11 19.28 -0.30
N ALA A 136 -19.02 18.66 0.16
CA ALA A 136 -17.77 18.66 -0.58
C ALA A 136 -17.75 17.47 -1.56
N ALA A 137 -17.19 17.69 -2.75
CA ALA A 137 -17.17 16.70 -3.81
C ALA A 137 -15.88 16.75 -4.65
N GLY A 138 -15.48 15.60 -5.17
CA GLY A 138 -14.46 15.51 -6.22
C GLY A 138 -15.07 15.78 -7.60
N GLY A 139 -14.50 16.71 -8.36
CA GLY A 139 -14.97 17.09 -9.68
C GLY A 139 -14.51 16.12 -10.76
N ILE A 140 -15.44 15.40 -11.39
CA ILE A 140 -15.19 14.50 -12.53
C ILE A 140 -15.14 15.29 -13.85
N ASN A 141 -15.99 16.32 -13.95
CA ASN A 141 -16.07 17.15 -15.13
C ASN A 141 -14.75 17.94 -15.31
N PRO A 142 -14.03 17.79 -16.44
CA PRO A 142 -12.73 18.43 -16.64
C PRO A 142 -12.81 19.96 -16.73
N LYS A 143 -14.02 20.55 -16.81
CA LYS A 143 -14.23 22.00 -16.79
C LYS A 143 -14.21 22.59 -15.37
N PHE A 144 -14.35 21.74 -14.35
CA PHE A 144 -14.30 22.16 -12.96
C PHE A 144 -12.89 22.52 -12.55
N LYS A 145 -12.80 23.44 -11.59
CA LYS A 145 -11.61 23.83 -10.87
C LYS A 145 -11.88 23.69 -9.39
N HIS A 146 -10.81 23.55 -8.61
CA HIS A 146 -10.87 23.62 -7.17
C HIS A 146 -11.55 24.94 -6.74
N GLY A 147 -12.53 24.86 -5.83
CA GLY A 147 -13.31 25.98 -5.34
C GLY A 147 -14.55 26.33 -6.18
N ASP A 148 -14.75 25.70 -7.34
CA ASP A 148 -15.99 25.87 -8.09
C ASP A 148 -17.20 25.33 -7.31
N LEU A 149 -18.36 25.94 -7.52
CA LEU A 149 -19.63 25.42 -7.04
C LEU A 149 -20.38 24.72 -8.18
N MET A 150 -20.92 23.55 -7.88
CA MET A 150 -21.82 22.82 -8.75
C MET A 150 -23.21 22.75 -8.10
N LEU A 151 -24.20 23.32 -8.77
CA LEU A 151 -25.62 23.09 -8.53
C LEU A 151 -25.98 21.67 -8.96
N ILE A 152 -26.55 20.89 -8.05
CA ILE A 152 -26.90 19.49 -8.32
C ILE A 152 -28.25 19.48 -9.05
N LYS A 153 -28.26 19.01 -10.31
CA LYS A 153 -29.50 18.86 -11.10
C LYS A 153 -30.11 17.46 -10.98
N ASP A 154 -29.27 16.46 -10.73
CA ASP A 154 -29.65 15.06 -10.62
C ASP A 154 -28.57 14.27 -9.87
N HIS A 155 -28.84 13.02 -9.52
CA HIS A 155 -27.85 12.15 -8.88
C HIS A 155 -27.82 10.71 -9.39
N ILE A 156 -26.68 10.05 -9.18
CA ILE A 156 -26.54 8.59 -9.24
C ILE A 156 -26.32 8.10 -7.81
N PHE A 157 -27.29 7.37 -7.27
CA PHE A 157 -27.25 6.89 -5.89
C PHE A 157 -26.79 5.43 -5.83
N LEU A 158 -25.48 5.20 -5.92
CA LEU A 158 -24.90 3.88 -6.11
C LEU A 158 -25.24 2.87 -4.98
N PRO A 159 -25.17 3.22 -3.68
CA PRO A 159 -25.65 2.33 -2.62
C PRO A 159 -27.09 1.84 -2.83
N ALA A 160 -28.00 2.72 -3.25
CA ALA A 160 -29.40 2.35 -3.47
C ALA A 160 -29.58 1.37 -4.64
N LEU A 161 -28.78 1.51 -5.70
CA LEU A 161 -28.75 0.55 -6.82
C LEU A 161 -28.30 -0.84 -6.36
N ALA A 162 -27.44 -0.92 -5.33
CA ALA A 162 -26.99 -2.16 -4.72
C ALA A 162 -27.91 -2.68 -3.61
N GLY A 163 -29.09 -2.08 -3.40
CA GLY A 163 -30.05 -2.50 -2.38
C GLY A 163 -29.88 -1.87 -1.00
N TRP A 164 -28.96 -0.90 -0.85
CA TRP A 164 -28.74 -0.16 0.39
C TRP A 164 -29.45 1.20 0.27
N SER A 165 -30.65 1.32 0.84
CA SER A 165 -31.48 2.52 0.75
C SER A 165 -32.21 2.79 2.07
N PRO A 166 -32.45 4.05 2.46
CA PRO A 166 -33.26 4.38 3.64
C PRO A 166 -34.72 3.87 3.54
N MET A 167 -35.14 3.45 2.35
CA MET A 167 -36.48 2.91 2.08
C MET A 167 -36.56 1.38 2.17
N VAL A 168 -35.43 0.68 2.25
CA VAL A 168 -35.43 -0.79 2.33
C VAL A 168 -36.09 -1.22 3.63
N ALA A 169 -37.01 -2.17 3.52
CA ALA A 169 -37.86 -2.69 4.61
C ALA A 169 -38.80 -1.66 5.30
N LEU A 170 -38.95 -0.44 4.77
CA LEU A 170 -39.80 0.59 5.39
C LEU A 170 -41.19 0.70 4.74
N ASN A 171 -42.24 0.23 5.42
CA ASN A 171 -43.61 0.23 4.87
C ASN A 171 -44.63 1.04 5.68
N ASP A 172 -44.21 2.11 6.36
CA ASP A 172 -45.13 2.97 7.12
C ASP A 172 -45.59 4.16 6.25
N PRO A 173 -46.88 4.22 5.87
CA PRO A 173 -47.41 5.25 4.98
C PRO A 173 -47.37 6.66 5.59
N ARG A 174 -47.19 6.79 6.92
CA ARG A 174 -47.08 8.09 7.59
C ARG A 174 -45.83 8.87 7.19
N PHE A 175 -44.80 8.19 6.68
CA PHE A 175 -43.61 8.86 6.13
C PHE A 175 -43.82 9.44 4.72
N GLY A 176 -44.80 8.94 3.98
CA GLY A 176 -45.05 9.26 2.58
C GLY A 176 -45.20 8.01 1.71
N ALA A 177 -45.13 8.20 0.39
CA ALA A 177 -45.31 7.11 -0.58
C ALA A 177 -44.25 6.00 -0.41
N ARG A 178 -44.67 4.74 -0.60
CA ARG A 178 -43.78 3.57 -0.56
C ARG A 178 -42.75 3.60 -1.69
N PHE A 179 -43.19 3.97 -2.89
CA PHE A 179 -42.35 4.14 -4.07
C PHE A 179 -42.22 5.63 -4.36
N VAL A 180 -41.04 6.18 -4.08
CA VAL A 180 -40.76 7.62 -4.19
C VAL A 180 -40.14 7.89 -5.54
N SER A 181 -40.79 8.73 -6.36
CA SER A 181 -40.17 9.24 -7.58
C SER A 181 -39.06 10.23 -7.24
N LEU A 182 -37.87 9.98 -7.78
CA LEU A 182 -36.74 10.91 -7.74
C LEU A 182 -36.63 11.76 -9.00
N HIS A 183 -37.61 11.67 -9.92
CA HIS A 183 -37.73 12.62 -11.01
C HIS A 183 -37.92 14.03 -10.42
N ASP A 184 -37.10 14.98 -10.87
CA ASP A 184 -37.04 16.33 -10.30
C ASP A 184 -36.80 16.34 -8.77
N ALA A 185 -35.97 15.41 -8.27
CA ALA A 185 -35.56 15.39 -6.86
C ALA A 185 -34.92 16.72 -6.42
N TYR A 186 -34.24 17.41 -7.34
CA TYR A 186 -33.73 18.76 -7.18
C TYR A 186 -34.65 19.74 -7.92
N ASP A 187 -35.34 20.58 -7.15
CA ASP A 187 -36.48 21.40 -7.62
C ASP A 187 -36.05 22.38 -8.72
N LYS A 188 -36.64 22.22 -9.92
CA LYS A 188 -36.36 23.02 -11.12
C LYS A 188 -36.49 24.54 -10.87
N PRO A 189 -37.60 25.05 -10.29
CA PRO A 189 -37.71 26.47 -9.92
C PRO A 189 -36.59 26.98 -9.01
N LEU A 190 -36.24 26.23 -7.95
CA LEU A 190 -35.15 26.62 -7.05
C LEU A 190 -33.78 26.64 -7.76
N ARG A 191 -33.52 25.67 -8.64
CA ARG A 191 -32.29 25.65 -9.46
C ARG A 191 -32.20 26.84 -10.40
N LYS A 192 -33.30 27.16 -11.11
CA LYS A 192 -33.37 28.33 -11.98
C LYS A 192 -33.09 29.63 -11.21
N LEU A 193 -33.68 29.77 -10.02
CA LEU A 193 -33.44 30.93 -9.16
C LEU A 193 -31.96 31.03 -8.74
N ALA A 194 -31.31 29.92 -8.39
CA ALA A 194 -29.89 29.90 -8.04
C ALA A 194 -29.01 30.34 -9.22
N LEU A 195 -29.30 29.89 -10.45
CA LEU A 195 -28.59 30.30 -11.66
C LEU A 195 -28.80 31.80 -11.97
N GLU A 196 -30.00 32.32 -11.80
CA GLU A 196 -30.28 33.76 -11.99
C GLU A 196 -29.50 34.62 -10.99
N ILE A 197 -29.37 34.18 -9.74
CA ILE A 197 -28.60 34.88 -8.70
C ILE A 197 -27.10 34.79 -9.01
N ALA A 198 -26.61 33.63 -9.44
CA ALA A 198 -25.23 33.46 -9.94
C ALA A 198 -24.90 34.44 -11.06
N GLY A 199 -25.77 34.56 -12.06
CA GLY A 199 -25.61 35.50 -13.15
C GLY A 199 -25.55 36.97 -12.69
N LYS A 200 -26.46 37.37 -11.78
CA LYS A 200 -26.49 38.75 -11.24
C LYS A 200 -25.26 39.10 -10.41
N SER A 201 -24.69 38.13 -9.70
CA SER A 201 -23.49 38.31 -8.88
C SER A 201 -22.18 38.02 -9.62
N ASN A 202 -22.25 37.75 -10.93
CA ASN A 202 -21.11 37.33 -11.77
C ASN A 202 -20.32 36.15 -11.16
N MET A 203 -21.02 35.23 -10.49
CA MET A 203 -20.40 34.07 -9.87
C MET A 203 -20.43 32.88 -10.84
N ARG A 204 -19.30 32.20 -10.97
CA ARG A 204 -19.18 30.95 -11.71
C ARG A 204 -19.92 29.82 -10.98
N LEU A 205 -21.06 29.39 -11.53
CA LEU A 205 -21.86 28.27 -11.03
C LEU A 205 -22.05 27.24 -12.15
N PHE A 206 -21.67 26.00 -11.87
CA PHE A 206 -21.93 24.86 -12.75
C PHE A 206 -23.23 24.17 -12.38
N GLU A 207 -23.80 23.41 -13.32
CA GLU A 207 -24.95 22.55 -13.05
C GLU A 207 -24.67 21.13 -13.56
N GLY A 208 -24.80 20.12 -12.71
CA GLY A 208 -24.31 18.76 -13.03
C GLY A 208 -24.91 17.63 -12.19
N VAL A 209 -24.56 16.39 -12.56
CA VAL A 209 -25.00 15.15 -11.91
C VAL A 209 -24.04 14.76 -10.79
N TYR A 210 -24.57 14.56 -9.58
CA TYR A 210 -23.79 14.14 -8.41
C TYR A 210 -23.84 12.62 -8.22
N VAL A 211 -22.68 11.97 -8.05
CA VAL A 211 -22.60 10.53 -7.76
C VAL A 211 -22.32 10.33 -6.27
N MET A 212 -23.19 9.58 -5.58
CA MET A 212 -22.91 9.14 -4.22
C MET A 212 -22.34 7.72 -4.23
N THR A 213 -21.14 7.56 -3.67
CA THR A 213 -20.52 6.27 -3.34
C THR A 213 -20.71 5.94 -1.85
N GLY A 214 -20.35 4.72 -1.43
CA GLY A 214 -20.45 4.31 -0.02
C GLY A 214 -19.37 4.92 0.89
N GLY A 215 -18.19 5.24 0.36
CA GLY A 215 -17.01 5.59 1.16
C GLY A 215 -16.54 4.44 2.07
N PRO A 216 -15.56 4.68 2.97
CA PRO A 216 -14.80 5.93 3.14
C PRO A 216 -13.62 6.04 2.16
N LEU A 217 -13.43 5.04 1.29
CA LEU A 217 -12.41 5.07 0.24
C LEU A 217 -12.76 6.16 -0.79
N TYR A 218 -11.80 7.02 -1.10
CA TYR A 218 -11.84 7.81 -2.33
C TYR A 218 -11.72 6.89 -3.54
N GLU A 219 -12.15 7.40 -4.68
CA GLU A 219 -12.35 6.63 -5.91
C GLU A 219 -11.02 6.37 -6.62
N SER A 220 -10.88 5.15 -7.12
CA SER A 220 -9.83 4.75 -8.05
C SER A 220 -10.01 5.42 -9.42
N PRO A 221 -8.93 5.54 -10.23
CA PRO A 221 -9.06 6.07 -11.60
C PRO A 221 -10.05 5.31 -12.48
N ALA A 222 -10.22 4.00 -12.25
CA ALA A 222 -11.20 3.18 -12.96
C ALA A 222 -12.63 3.57 -12.57
N GLU A 223 -12.91 3.76 -11.28
CA GLU A 223 -14.22 4.22 -10.79
C GLU A 223 -14.53 5.63 -11.30
N VAL A 224 -13.57 6.55 -11.27
CA VAL A 224 -13.73 7.90 -11.86
C VAL A 224 -14.04 7.82 -13.35
N THR A 225 -13.37 6.95 -14.09
CA THR A 225 -13.63 6.73 -15.52
C THR A 225 -15.03 6.17 -15.75
N MET A 226 -15.44 5.20 -14.95
CA MET A 226 -16.79 4.62 -14.99
C MET A 226 -17.84 5.69 -14.75
N PHE A 227 -17.72 6.47 -13.66
CA PHE A 227 -18.68 7.53 -13.32
C PHE A 227 -18.72 8.63 -14.37
N LYS A 228 -17.58 9.02 -14.93
CA LYS A 228 -17.53 9.94 -16.07
C LYS A 228 -18.29 9.39 -17.28
N THR A 229 -18.13 8.09 -17.56
CA THR A 229 -18.74 7.43 -18.71
C THR A 229 -20.26 7.36 -18.57
N VAL A 230 -20.76 7.17 -17.35
CA VAL A 230 -22.21 7.16 -17.07
C VAL A 230 -22.78 8.55 -16.77
N GLY A 231 -22.03 9.63 -17.03
CA GLY A 231 -22.53 11.00 -16.98
C GLY A 231 -22.44 11.71 -15.63
N GLY A 232 -21.64 11.21 -14.69
CA GLY A 232 -21.34 11.90 -13.43
C GLY A 232 -20.44 13.12 -13.63
N ASP A 233 -20.80 14.25 -13.00
CA ASP A 233 -20.03 15.50 -13.05
C ASP A 233 -19.21 15.73 -11.78
N ALA A 234 -19.72 15.32 -10.62
CA ALA A 234 -19.00 15.31 -9.35
C ALA A 234 -19.37 14.05 -8.54
N LEU A 235 -18.51 13.65 -7.61
CA LEU A 235 -18.73 12.49 -6.75
C LEU A 235 -18.45 12.80 -5.27
N GLY A 236 -19.08 12.06 -4.38
CA GLY A 236 -18.81 12.11 -2.95
C GLY A 236 -19.59 11.04 -2.19
N MET A 237 -19.66 11.17 -0.86
CA MET A 237 -20.05 10.07 0.04
C MET A 237 -21.32 10.36 0.86
N SER A 238 -22.15 11.34 0.46
CA SER A 238 -23.31 11.78 1.23
C SER A 238 -24.48 12.24 0.35
N THR A 239 -25.44 12.98 0.92
CA THR A 239 -26.49 13.73 0.21
C THR A 239 -27.62 12.89 -0.37
N CYS A 240 -27.38 11.86 -1.20
CA CYS A 240 -28.47 11.21 -1.95
C CYS A 240 -29.55 10.56 -1.07
N HIS A 241 -29.18 9.99 0.07
CA HIS A 241 -30.13 9.43 1.04
C HIS A 241 -30.97 10.50 1.74
N GLU A 242 -30.36 11.64 2.10
CA GLU A 242 -31.06 12.81 2.66
C GLU A 242 -32.09 13.34 1.65
N VAL A 243 -31.70 13.46 0.38
CA VAL A 243 -32.56 13.89 -0.72
C VAL A 243 -33.72 12.90 -0.93
N ALA A 244 -33.45 11.60 -0.97
CA ALA A 244 -34.49 10.59 -1.17
C ALA A 244 -35.55 10.63 -0.05
N VAL A 245 -35.14 10.81 1.20
CA VAL A 245 -36.05 10.98 2.34
C VAL A 245 -36.80 12.31 2.28
N ALA A 246 -36.14 13.40 1.89
CA ALA A 246 -36.81 14.68 1.68
C ALA A 246 -37.93 14.56 0.64
N ARG A 247 -37.68 13.85 -0.47
CA ARG A 247 -38.68 13.58 -1.50
C ARG A 247 -39.82 12.70 -1.01
N GLN A 248 -39.54 11.69 -0.18
CA GLN A 248 -40.57 10.88 0.48
C GLN A 248 -41.53 11.77 1.28
N CYS A 249 -40.99 12.75 2.00
CA CYS A 249 -41.74 13.67 2.84
C CYS A 249 -42.29 14.90 2.09
N GLY A 250 -42.18 14.95 0.75
CA GLY A 250 -42.68 16.07 -0.06
C GLY A 250 -41.90 17.38 0.08
N ILE A 251 -40.69 17.35 0.65
CA ILE A 251 -39.81 18.52 0.78
C ILE A 251 -39.19 18.85 -0.58
N LYS A 252 -39.17 20.14 -0.93
CA LYS A 252 -38.45 20.64 -2.12
C LYS A 252 -36.98 20.81 -1.82
N VAL A 253 -36.10 20.34 -2.70
CA VAL A 253 -34.65 20.29 -2.42
C VAL A 253 -33.87 21.17 -3.40
N LEU A 254 -32.89 21.91 -2.87
CA LEU A 254 -31.84 22.60 -3.61
C LEU A 254 -30.48 22.08 -3.14
N GLY A 255 -29.64 21.59 -4.05
CA GLY A 255 -28.37 20.94 -3.71
C GLY A 255 -27.15 21.64 -4.29
N PHE A 256 -26.08 21.77 -3.51
CA PHE A 256 -24.79 22.30 -3.98
C PHE A 256 -23.63 21.39 -3.58
N SER A 257 -22.68 21.24 -4.50
CA SER A 257 -21.38 20.62 -4.25
C SER A 257 -20.29 21.68 -4.38
N LEU A 258 -19.48 21.83 -3.34
CA LEU A 258 -18.21 22.53 -3.41
C LEU A 258 -17.16 21.57 -3.99
N ILE A 259 -16.57 21.93 -5.12
CA ILE A 259 -15.54 21.11 -5.76
C ILE A 259 -14.22 21.30 -5.00
N THR A 260 -13.88 20.33 -4.16
CA THR A 260 -12.70 20.38 -3.27
C THR A 260 -11.46 19.73 -3.87
N ASN A 261 -11.61 19.00 -4.97
CA ASN A 261 -10.54 18.35 -5.72
C ASN A 261 -11.03 18.00 -7.13
N ILE A 262 -10.14 17.70 -8.07
CA ILE A 262 -10.50 17.25 -9.43
C ILE A 262 -10.16 15.77 -9.58
N SER A 263 -11.17 14.93 -9.75
CA SER A 263 -11.06 13.50 -9.99
C SER A 263 -10.91 13.27 -11.50
N SER A 264 -9.69 13.04 -12.01
CA SER A 264 -9.46 12.81 -13.46
C SER A 264 -8.92 11.41 -13.73
N ALA A 265 -9.24 10.85 -14.90
CA ALA A 265 -8.75 9.57 -15.38
C ALA A 265 -7.28 9.63 -15.90
N LEU A 266 -6.74 10.84 -16.11
CA LEU A 266 -5.36 11.07 -16.57
C LEU A 266 -4.36 11.24 -15.41
N TRP A 267 -4.75 10.84 -14.19
CA TRP A 267 -3.98 10.98 -12.95
C TRP A 267 -2.74 10.06 -12.82
N SER A 268 -2.23 9.54 -13.93
CA SER A 268 -0.97 8.78 -13.94
C SER A 268 0.29 9.66 -13.89
N SER A 269 0.18 11.00 -13.83
CA SER A 269 1.32 11.91 -13.94
C SER A 269 1.40 13.09 -12.95
N LEU A 270 0.52 13.21 -11.94
CA LEU A 270 0.64 14.21 -10.87
C LEU A 270 0.36 13.61 -9.49
N HIS A 271 1.36 13.70 -8.60
CA HIS A 271 1.26 13.35 -7.18
C HIS A 271 0.43 14.40 -6.42
N ALA A 272 -0.87 14.18 -6.26
CA ALA A 272 -1.70 14.91 -5.29
C ALA A 272 -2.72 13.94 -4.67
N SER A 273 -2.38 13.38 -3.50
CA SER A 273 -3.31 12.50 -2.79
C SER A 273 -4.58 13.27 -2.42
N ILE A 274 -5.75 12.81 -2.87
CA ILE A 274 -7.03 13.31 -2.36
C ILE A 274 -7.09 12.89 -0.89
N ASN A 275 -7.07 13.86 0.03
CA ASN A 275 -7.13 13.61 1.46
C ASN A 275 -8.15 14.56 2.10
N HIS A 276 -8.73 14.12 3.23
CA HIS A 276 -9.79 14.85 3.92
C HIS A 276 -9.34 16.25 4.38
N LEU A 277 -8.03 16.46 4.56
CA LEU A 277 -7.47 17.74 5.00
C LEU A 277 -7.42 18.79 3.88
N LEU A 278 -7.18 18.38 2.62
CA LEU A 278 -7.39 19.22 1.43
C LEU A 278 -8.87 19.60 1.28
N ILE A 279 -9.78 18.66 1.57
CA ILE A 279 -11.23 18.91 1.56
C ILE A 279 -11.63 19.93 2.63
N LEU A 280 -11.03 19.88 3.83
CA LEU A 280 -11.31 20.83 4.91
C LEU A 280 -10.61 22.19 4.73
N ARG A 281 -9.45 22.25 4.07
CA ARG A 281 -8.72 23.49 3.73
C ARG A 281 -9.32 24.20 2.51
N ALA A 282 -9.98 23.49 1.59
CA ALA A 282 -10.61 24.06 0.40
C ALA A 282 -11.61 25.19 0.71
N PRO A 283 -12.51 25.07 1.71
CA PRO A 283 -13.30 26.19 2.17
C PRO A 283 -12.41 27.31 2.70
N GLY A 284 -11.42 27.03 3.55
CA GLY A 284 -10.50 28.06 4.10
C GLY A 284 -9.79 28.90 3.03
N LEU A 285 -9.33 28.27 1.94
CA LEU A 285 -8.75 28.93 0.78
C LEU A 285 -9.79 29.65 -0.09
N ALA A 286 -11.03 29.13 -0.17
CA ALA A 286 -12.16 29.85 -0.75
C ALA A 286 -12.59 31.05 0.13
N TRP A 287 -12.38 30.97 1.45
CA TRP A 287 -12.61 32.06 2.41
C TRP A 287 -11.51 33.13 2.30
N GLU A 288 -10.26 32.77 2.02
CA GLU A 288 -9.17 33.73 1.76
C GLU A 288 -9.27 34.40 0.37
N TRP A 289 -9.83 33.72 -0.64
CA TRP A 289 -10.29 34.35 -1.89
C TRP A 289 -11.56 35.21 -1.71
N SER A 290 -12.26 35.09 -0.58
CA SER A 290 -13.52 35.78 -0.28
C SER A 290 -13.36 37.10 0.48
N SER A 291 -12.18 37.71 0.43
CA SER A 291 -12.06 39.14 0.71
C SER A 291 -12.95 40.00 -0.22
N PHE A 292 -13.51 39.43 -1.31
CA PHE A 292 -14.71 39.93 -2.01
C PHE A 292 -15.55 38.77 -2.63
N GLY A 293 -16.62 38.27 -1.97
CA GLY A 293 -17.82 37.79 -2.71
C GLY A 293 -18.43 36.40 -2.44
N GLY A 294 -17.69 35.35 -2.04
CA GLY A 294 -18.23 33.96 -2.01
C GLY A 294 -19.22 33.64 -0.87
N ALA A 295 -18.92 34.06 0.36
CA ALA A 295 -19.82 33.91 1.51
C ALA A 295 -21.05 34.84 1.40
N VAL A 296 -20.83 36.04 0.85
CA VAL A 296 -21.88 36.99 0.49
C VAL A 296 -22.79 36.36 -0.57
N PHE A 297 -22.24 35.66 -1.56
CA PHE A 297 -23.01 34.98 -2.60
C PHE A 297 -23.90 33.86 -2.06
N PHE A 298 -23.37 32.95 -1.23
CA PHE A 298 -24.20 31.96 -0.56
C PHE A 298 -25.28 32.69 0.25
N CYS A 299 -24.92 33.64 1.11
CA CYS A 299 -25.88 34.44 1.89
C CYS A 299 -26.88 35.23 1.01
N GLN A 300 -26.57 35.53 -0.24
CA GLN A 300 -27.40 36.29 -1.17
C GLN A 300 -28.28 35.37 -2.03
N ILE A 301 -27.84 34.14 -2.35
CA ILE A 301 -28.73 33.04 -2.72
C ILE A 301 -29.71 32.79 -1.58
N TRP A 302 -29.22 32.64 -0.35
CA TRP A 302 -30.04 32.45 0.84
C TRP A 302 -31.05 33.57 1.02
N ARG A 303 -30.64 34.85 0.94
CA ARG A 303 -31.55 36.01 1.03
C ARG A 303 -32.64 36.02 -0.06
N ASN A 304 -32.33 35.60 -1.29
CA ASN A 304 -33.26 35.70 -2.43
C ASN A 304 -34.14 34.45 -2.64
N VAL A 305 -33.61 33.25 -2.35
CA VAL A 305 -34.41 32.01 -2.24
C VAL A 305 -35.45 32.14 -1.13
N LEU A 306 -35.13 32.90 -0.07
CA LEU A 306 -36.02 33.14 1.07
C LEU A 306 -36.94 34.37 0.92
N SER A 307 -36.62 35.33 0.03
CA SER A 307 -37.41 36.56 -0.19
C SER A 307 -38.42 36.49 -1.35
N THR A 308 -38.39 35.45 -2.18
CA THR A 308 -39.34 35.31 -3.30
C THR A 308 -40.73 34.90 -2.79
N SER A 309 -41.61 35.89 -2.64
CA SER A 309 -43.05 35.75 -2.36
C SER A 309 -43.87 35.09 -3.49
N ARG A 310 -43.21 34.45 -4.47
CA ARG A 310 -43.84 33.77 -5.61
C ARG A 310 -43.81 32.24 -5.45
N VAL A 311 -44.43 31.75 -4.38
CA VAL A 311 -44.91 30.35 -4.33
C VAL A 311 -46.34 30.39 -3.81
N ARG A 312 -47.28 30.83 -4.66
CA ARG A 312 -48.73 30.68 -4.42
C ARG A 312 -49.29 29.72 -5.47
N ALA A 313 -49.92 28.67 -4.96
CA ALA A 313 -51.00 27.88 -5.51
C ALA A 313 -50.83 27.27 -6.91
N THR A 314 -50.54 25.96 -6.93
CA THR A 314 -51.16 25.00 -7.86
C THR A 314 -51.21 23.64 -7.15
N TYR A 315 -52.27 23.45 -6.36
CA TYR A 315 -52.78 22.15 -5.96
C TYR A 315 -54.25 22.16 -6.35
N SER A 316 -54.60 21.45 -7.42
CA SER A 316 -55.93 20.86 -7.58
C SER A 316 -55.82 19.73 -8.59
N GLU A 317 -56.33 18.57 -8.16
CA GLU A 317 -56.99 17.56 -8.98
C GLU A 317 -56.15 16.91 -10.09
N ASP A 318 -55.58 15.75 -9.77
CA ASP A 318 -55.81 14.50 -10.54
C ASP A 318 -55.02 13.37 -9.88
N LEU A 319 -55.63 12.78 -8.86
CA LEU A 319 -55.16 11.57 -8.18
C LEU A 319 -56.20 10.45 -8.43
N GLN A 320 -56.53 10.17 -9.69
CA GLN A 320 -57.23 8.94 -10.09
C GLN A 320 -56.89 8.58 -11.54
N ALA A 321 -56.03 7.58 -11.71
CA ALA A 321 -56.11 6.51 -12.72
C ALA A 321 -54.73 5.88 -12.88
N ASP A 322 -54.59 4.66 -12.37
CA ASP A 322 -53.50 3.73 -12.61
C ASP A 322 -53.73 3.01 -13.96
N PRO A 323 -52.82 3.09 -14.95
CA PRO A 323 -52.90 2.28 -16.15
C PRO A 323 -51.68 1.34 -16.33
N TYR A 324 -51.10 0.82 -15.25
CA TYR A 324 -50.07 -0.23 -15.34
C TYR A 324 -50.57 -1.58 -14.83
N LEU A 325 -51.78 -1.95 -15.25
CA LEU A 325 -52.28 -3.32 -15.32
C LEU A 325 -52.42 -3.70 -16.79
N ASN A 326 -51.32 -4.18 -17.37
CA ASN A 326 -51.22 -5.17 -18.46
C ASN A 326 -49.94 -4.93 -19.26
N LEU A 327 -49.08 -5.94 -19.33
CA LEU A 327 -48.66 -6.59 -20.58
C LEU A 327 -47.56 -7.62 -20.27
N ASN A 328 -47.97 -8.89 -20.25
CA ASN A 328 -47.11 -10.01 -20.60
C ASN A 328 -46.89 -10.02 -22.12
N HIS A 329 -45.75 -10.58 -22.53
CA HIS A 329 -45.28 -10.85 -23.90
C HIS A 329 -44.59 -9.69 -24.65
N ALA A 330 -43.27 -9.80 -24.80
CA ALA A 330 -42.63 -9.93 -26.12
C ALA A 330 -41.14 -10.28 -25.94
N SER A 331 -40.77 -11.45 -26.44
CA SER A 331 -39.42 -11.82 -26.85
C SER A 331 -39.03 -11.05 -28.11
N GLU A 332 -37.79 -10.56 -28.20
CA GLU A 332 -36.86 -10.82 -29.32
C GLU A 332 -35.57 -10.00 -29.17
N GLU A 333 -34.55 -10.58 -29.79
CA GLU A 333 -33.15 -10.20 -29.84
C GLU A 333 -32.92 -8.86 -30.55
N ASP A 334 -31.91 -8.11 -30.10
CA ASP A 334 -31.08 -7.33 -31.02
C ASP A 334 -29.68 -7.15 -30.45
N GLN A 335 -28.71 -7.78 -31.12
CA GLN A 335 -27.29 -7.63 -30.88
C GLN A 335 -26.80 -6.29 -31.44
N ILE A 336 -26.17 -5.48 -30.60
CA ILE A 336 -25.34 -4.35 -31.05
C ILE A 336 -23.95 -4.54 -30.44
N GLU A 337 -23.01 -4.96 -31.28
CA GLU A 337 -21.59 -5.13 -30.97
C GLU A 337 -20.91 -3.77 -30.67
N THR A 338 -20.29 -3.67 -29.50
CA THR A 338 -19.33 -2.59 -29.17
C THR A 338 -17.89 -3.13 -29.18
N PRO A 339 -16.98 -2.60 -30.02
CA PRO A 339 -15.57 -3.01 -30.02
C PRO A 339 -14.75 -2.16 -29.04
N GLY A 340 -14.03 -2.79 -28.10
CA GLY A 340 -13.13 -2.04 -27.22
C GLY A 340 -12.48 -2.77 -26.05
N LEU A 341 -12.14 -4.06 -26.15
CA LEU A 341 -11.43 -4.78 -25.07
C LEU A 341 -10.46 -5.85 -25.58
N LEU A 342 -9.83 -5.61 -26.74
CA LEU A 342 -9.03 -6.62 -27.47
C LEU A 342 -7.55 -6.24 -27.71
N ASN A 343 -6.99 -5.30 -26.94
CA ASN A 343 -5.65 -4.75 -27.23
C ASN A 343 -4.49 -5.23 -26.33
N LEU A 344 -4.64 -6.32 -25.57
CA LEU A 344 -3.50 -6.97 -24.89
C LEU A 344 -3.25 -8.42 -25.33
N VAL A 345 -3.98 -8.91 -26.34
CA VAL A 345 -3.78 -10.28 -26.92
C VAL A 345 -3.24 -10.23 -28.37
N LYS A 346 -2.99 -9.05 -28.92
CA LYS A 346 -2.41 -8.90 -30.28
C LYS A 346 -0.94 -8.49 -30.24
N VAL A 347 -0.06 -9.45 -29.95
CA VAL A 347 1.37 -9.35 -30.33
C VAL A 347 1.77 -10.42 -31.35
N GLU A 348 0.99 -11.48 -31.53
CA GLU A 348 1.16 -12.42 -32.65
C GLU A 348 0.21 -12.09 -33.80
N HIS A 349 0.62 -11.20 -34.71
CA HIS A 349 0.29 -11.22 -36.14
C HIS A 349 0.69 -9.91 -36.81
N LYS A 350 2.01 -9.68 -36.93
CA LYS A 350 2.58 -8.84 -37.98
C LYS A 350 4.07 -9.13 -38.16
N ILE A 351 4.38 -10.34 -38.62
CA ILE A 351 5.62 -10.59 -39.35
C ILE A 351 5.21 -10.97 -40.77
N SER A 352 5.68 -10.16 -41.72
CA SER A 352 5.39 -10.35 -43.13
C SER A 352 5.84 -11.75 -43.56
N ARG A 353 4.97 -12.50 -44.23
CA ARG A 353 5.35 -13.69 -45.00
C ARG A 353 6.26 -13.25 -46.15
N ARG A 354 7.55 -13.14 -45.90
CA ARG A 354 8.64 -13.30 -46.89
C ARG A 354 9.97 -13.29 -46.14
N GLN A 355 10.66 -14.42 -46.22
CA GLN A 355 12.02 -14.69 -45.75
C GLN A 355 12.24 -14.62 -44.23
N VAL A 356 12.16 -15.76 -43.53
CA VAL A 356 13.18 -16.29 -42.58
C VAL A 356 12.79 -17.75 -42.31
N GLY A 357 13.74 -18.69 -42.49
CA GLY A 357 13.52 -20.13 -42.30
C GLY A 357 13.68 -20.59 -40.85
N MET A 358 12.88 -21.60 -40.48
CA MET A 358 13.08 -22.70 -39.49
C MET A 358 13.85 -22.50 -38.14
N ALA A 359 14.25 -21.30 -37.73
CA ALA A 359 15.05 -21.09 -36.51
C ALA A 359 14.40 -20.20 -35.43
N ALA A 360 13.16 -19.73 -35.61
CA ALA A 360 12.59 -18.64 -34.81
C ALA A 360 11.50 -19.03 -33.77
N GLU A 361 11.21 -20.31 -33.54
CA GLU A 361 10.09 -20.68 -32.64
C GLU A 361 10.46 -20.77 -31.15
N PHE A 362 11.73 -20.93 -30.77
CA PHE A 362 12.12 -21.22 -29.37
C PHE A 362 12.53 -20.03 -28.50
N ASP A 363 12.80 -18.85 -29.08
CA ASP A 363 13.04 -17.61 -28.30
C ASP A 363 11.73 -16.97 -27.79
N SER A 364 10.58 -17.61 -28.05
CA SER A 364 9.27 -17.15 -27.61
C SER A 364 8.96 -17.62 -26.18
N LEU A 365 8.56 -16.69 -25.32
CA LEU A 365 8.02 -17.00 -23.99
C LEU A 365 6.76 -17.87 -24.16
N GLN A 366 6.78 -19.08 -23.61
CA GLN A 366 5.61 -19.94 -23.52
C GLN A 366 4.89 -19.64 -22.20
N ILE A 367 3.72 -18.99 -22.26
CA ILE A 367 2.83 -18.83 -21.11
C ILE A 367 1.63 -19.76 -21.28
N VAL A 368 1.34 -20.55 -20.26
CA VAL A 368 0.10 -21.32 -20.16
C VAL A 368 -0.67 -20.81 -18.94
N HIS A 369 -1.82 -20.20 -19.21
CA HIS A 369 -2.80 -19.73 -18.22
C HIS A 369 -4.18 -20.30 -18.57
N PRO A 370 -4.95 -20.84 -17.62
CA PRO A 370 -6.33 -21.30 -17.87
C PRO A 370 -7.28 -20.11 -18.13
N PRO A 371 -8.28 -20.20 -19.03
CA PRO A 371 -9.21 -19.09 -19.31
C PRO A 371 -10.34 -18.95 -18.26
N PRO A 372 -10.83 -17.72 -17.96
CA PRO A 372 -12.05 -17.52 -17.17
C PRO A 372 -13.31 -18.04 -17.91
N PRO A 373 -14.34 -18.59 -17.24
CA PRO A 373 -14.59 -18.61 -15.79
C PRO A 373 -14.07 -19.87 -15.05
N ASP A 374 -13.32 -20.74 -15.75
CA ASP A 374 -12.81 -22.01 -15.21
C ASP A 374 -11.45 -21.84 -14.49
N GLU A 375 -11.30 -20.80 -13.65
CA GLU A 375 -10.04 -20.45 -12.95
C GLU A 375 -9.37 -21.69 -12.33
N GLN A 376 -8.35 -22.25 -12.98
CA GLN A 376 -7.35 -23.01 -12.24
C GLN A 376 -6.36 -21.99 -11.70
N ASP A 377 -6.21 -21.99 -10.39
CA ASP A 377 -5.30 -21.17 -9.60
C ASP A 377 -3.82 -21.50 -9.91
N TRP A 378 -3.34 -21.44 -11.15
CA TRP A 378 -1.92 -21.66 -11.50
C TRP A 378 -1.47 -21.09 -12.86
N VAL A 379 -0.14 -20.92 -12.99
CA VAL A 379 0.57 -20.49 -14.20
C VAL A 379 1.76 -21.43 -14.45
N LEU A 380 1.96 -21.83 -15.71
CA LEU A 380 3.14 -22.55 -16.17
C LEU A 380 3.82 -21.70 -17.26
N THR A 381 5.11 -21.42 -17.11
CA THR A 381 5.84 -20.53 -18.01
C THR A 381 7.25 -21.05 -18.35
N SER A 382 7.77 -20.72 -19.53
CA SER A 382 9.17 -20.92 -19.93
C SER A 382 9.64 -19.82 -20.87
N GLY A 383 10.86 -19.32 -20.68
CA GLY A 383 11.46 -18.27 -21.52
C GLY A 383 12.79 -17.75 -20.96
N ASN A 384 13.28 -16.63 -21.48
CA ASN A 384 14.43 -15.94 -20.88
C ASN A 384 14.09 -15.36 -19.49
N GLU A 385 15.11 -14.98 -18.73
CA GLU A 385 14.98 -14.50 -17.34
C GLU A 385 13.97 -13.37 -17.19
N SER A 386 14.12 -12.29 -17.96
CA SER A 386 13.25 -11.11 -17.89
C SER A 386 11.79 -11.46 -18.14
N LEU A 387 11.52 -12.32 -19.12
CA LEU A 387 10.16 -12.73 -19.46
C LEU A 387 9.54 -13.61 -18.37
N VAL A 388 10.30 -14.56 -17.81
CA VAL A 388 9.81 -15.40 -16.71
C VAL A 388 9.60 -14.58 -15.45
N ASP A 389 10.54 -13.72 -15.07
CA ASP A 389 10.42 -12.87 -13.88
C ASP A 389 9.23 -11.91 -13.96
N ASN A 390 8.89 -11.41 -15.15
CA ASN A 390 7.68 -10.63 -15.37
C ASN A 390 6.40 -11.45 -15.07
N VAL A 391 6.33 -12.70 -15.54
CA VAL A 391 5.21 -13.61 -15.25
C VAL A 391 5.13 -13.94 -13.76
N LEU A 392 6.28 -14.22 -13.12
CA LEU A 392 6.34 -14.48 -11.68
C LEU A 392 5.89 -13.26 -10.87
N SER A 393 6.33 -12.05 -11.26
CA SER A 393 5.94 -10.78 -10.65
C SER A 393 4.43 -10.56 -10.69
N ILE A 394 3.82 -10.79 -11.86
CA ILE A 394 2.37 -10.68 -12.04
C ILE A 394 1.66 -11.73 -11.19
N SER A 395 2.07 -12.99 -11.27
CA SER A 395 1.45 -14.08 -10.52
C SER A 395 1.51 -13.86 -9.00
N LEU A 396 2.63 -13.38 -8.47
CA LEU A 396 2.78 -12.99 -7.06
C LEU A 396 1.79 -11.90 -6.63
N LYS A 397 1.53 -10.89 -7.48
CA LYS A 397 0.54 -9.84 -7.20
C LYS A 397 -0.89 -10.39 -7.06
N PHE A 398 -1.17 -11.53 -7.67
CA PHE A 398 -2.47 -12.21 -7.61
C PHE A 398 -2.49 -13.41 -6.64
N GLY A 399 -1.53 -13.50 -5.72
CA GLY A 399 -1.49 -14.57 -4.70
C GLY A 399 -0.89 -15.88 -5.19
N GLY A 400 -0.23 -15.89 -6.34
CA GLY A 400 0.54 -17.01 -6.82
C GLY A 400 1.75 -17.31 -5.91
N ARG A 401 2.14 -18.59 -5.87
CA ARG A 401 3.25 -19.14 -5.09
C ARG A 401 4.06 -20.09 -5.98
N LEU A 402 5.38 -20.00 -5.92
CA LEU A 402 6.26 -20.82 -6.74
C LEU A 402 6.24 -22.27 -6.26
N VAL A 403 5.95 -23.20 -7.18
CA VAL A 403 5.81 -24.63 -6.89
C VAL A 403 6.96 -25.43 -7.45
N SER A 404 7.49 -25.06 -8.60
CA SER A 404 8.65 -25.73 -9.21
C SER A 404 9.29 -24.76 -10.19
N MET A 405 10.61 -24.69 -10.20
CA MET A 405 11.34 -23.90 -11.18
C MET A 405 12.72 -24.51 -11.44
N GLY A 406 13.25 -24.22 -12.62
CA GLY A 406 14.59 -24.60 -13.02
C GLY A 406 15.01 -23.78 -14.24
N TYR A 407 16.21 -24.08 -14.74
CA TYR A 407 16.74 -23.45 -15.93
C TYR A 407 17.51 -24.44 -16.79
N PHE A 408 17.90 -23.98 -17.96
CA PHE A 408 18.77 -24.68 -18.88
C PHE A 408 19.54 -23.71 -19.77
N LEU A 409 20.65 -24.17 -20.31
CA LEU A 409 21.42 -23.40 -21.30
C LEU A 409 21.00 -23.83 -22.70
N HIS A 410 20.60 -22.86 -23.52
CA HIS A 410 20.29 -23.07 -24.93
C HIS A 410 20.96 -21.98 -25.76
N GLN A 411 21.76 -22.37 -26.75
CA GLN A 411 22.49 -21.42 -27.63
C GLN A 411 23.30 -20.35 -26.87
N ARG A 412 23.89 -20.72 -25.70
CA ARG A 412 24.62 -19.82 -24.78
C ARG A 412 23.75 -18.79 -24.03
N SER A 413 22.43 -18.95 -24.06
CA SER A 413 21.46 -18.15 -23.32
C SER A 413 20.76 -18.99 -22.26
N THR A 414 20.63 -18.43 -21.05
CA THR A 414 19.92 -19.06 -19.93
C THR A 414 18.41 -18.92 -20.12
N HIS A 415 17.71 -20.06 -20.10
CA HIS A 415 16.26 -20.13 -20.18
C HIS A 415 15.71 -20.71 -18.88
N TYR A 416 14.68 -20.09 -18.33
CA TYR A 416 14.00 -20.52 -17.11
C TYR A 416 12.64 -21.11 -17.44
N TYR A 417 12.18 -22.01 -16.58
CA TYR A 417 10.81 -22.52 -16.59
C TYR A 417 10.28 -22.60 -15.16
N ALA A 418 9.00 -22.29 -14.96
CA ALA A 418 8.39 -22.20 -13.64
C ALA A 418 6.92 -22.61 -13.63
N ILE A 419 6.48 -23.17 -12.51
CA ILE A 419 5.09 -23.44 -12.14
C ILE A 419 4.77 -22.59 -10.92
N MET A 420 3.68 -21.83 -10.97
CA MET A 420 3.11 -21.12 -9.84
C MET A 420 1.69 -21.54 -9.59
N HIS A 421 1.27 -21.76 -8.34
CA HIS A 421 -0.14 -22.00 -7.97
C HIS A 421 -0.62 -20.90 -7.03
N LYS A 422 -1.90 -20.54 -7.03
CA LYS A 422 -2.55 -19.61 -6.12
C LYS A 422 -3.14 -20.41 -4.95
N TYR A 423 -2.41 -20.43 -3.85
CA TYR A 423 -2.78 -21.10 -2.59
C TYR A 423 -2.14 -20.37 -1.40
N SER A 424 -2.72 -20.55 -0.22
CA SER A 424 -2.16 -20.13 1.07
C SER A 424 -0.86 -20.87 1.35
N GLY A 425 0.26 -20.18 1.48
CA GLY A 425 1.56 -20.77 1.74
C GLY A 425 2.61 -19.73 2.11
N PRO A 426 3.69 -20.16 2.80
CA PRO A 426 4.68 -19.26 3.37
C PRO A 426 5.43 -18.45 2.30
N VAL A 427 6.02 -17.34 2.75
CA VAL A 427 6.92 -16.53 1.92
C VAL A 427 8.10 -17.38 1.46
N PHE A 428 8.53 -17.17 0.22
CA PHE A 428 9.68 -17.86 -0.35
C PHE A 428 10.78 -16.92 -0.85
N ILE A 429 12.01 -17.43 -0.91
CA ILE A 429 13.17 -16.77 -1.52
C ILE A 429 13.69 -17.68 -2.63
N LYS A 430 13.89 -17.10 -3.82
CA LYS A 430 14.63 -17.68 -4.94
C LYS A 430 15.98 -16.96 -5.02
N PRO A 431 17.05 -17.50 -4.41
CA PRO A 431 18.37 -16.96 -4.62
C PRO A 431 18.93 -17.36 -6.00
N GLY A 432 19.97 -16.64 -6.43
CA GLY A 432 20.73 -16.98 -7.64
C GLY A 432 21.44 -18.34 -7.54
N PRO A 433 22.01 -18.84 -8.64
CA PRO A 433 22.85 -20.05 -8.62
C PRO A 433 24.01 -19.89 -7.63
N MET A 434 24.22 -20.89 -6.77
CA MET A 434 25.23 -20.88 -5.71
C MET A 434 26.28 -21.96 -5.93
N THR A 435 27.54 -21.65 -5.69
CA THR A 435 28.59 -22.65 -5.49
C THR A 435 28.29 -23.51 -4.25
N TYR A 436 28.97 -24.65 -4.11
CA TYR A 436 28.83 -25.50 -2.92
C TYR A 436 29.13 -24.76 -1.61
N SER A 437 30.13 -23.88 -1.60
CA SER A 437 30.48 -23.04 -0.45
C SER A 437 29.39 -22.03 -0.10
N GLU A 438 28.81 -21.37 -1.10
CA GLU A 438 27.71 -20.42 -0.93
C GLU A 438 26.43 -21.12 -0.46
N LEU A 439 26.12 -22.31 -1.01
CA LEU A 439 25.00 -23.13 -0.57
C LEU A 439 25.13 -23.50 0.91
N THR A 440 26.30 -24.00 1.32
CA THR A 440 26.58 -24.35 2.71
C THR A 440 26.42 -23.13 3.62
N ALA A 441 26.84 -21.97 3.12
CA ALA A 441 26.72 -20.72 3.83
C ALA A 441 25.25 -20.30 4.02
N ALA A 442 24.47 -20.34 2.94
CA ALA A 442 23.06 -20.00 2.90
C ALA A 442 22.24 -20.90 3.84
N ILE A 443 22.55 -22.20 3.94
CA ILE A 443 21.85 -23.11 4.88
C ILE A 443 21.96 -22.62 6.33
N ILE A 444 23.17 -22.27 6.77
CA ILE A 444 23.42 -21.80 8.14
C ILE A 444 22.65 -20.49 8.40
N ASP A 445 22.65 -19.60 7.42
CA ASP A 445 22.06 -18.28 7.53
C ASP A 445 20.53 -18.29 7.43
N ASN A 446 19.97 -19.11 6.56
CA ASN A 446 18.52 -19.31 6.38
C ASN A 446 17.90 -20.01 7.58
N ARG A 447 18.64 -20.91 8.24
CA ARG A 447 18.20 -21.50 9.51
C ARG A 447 17.98 -20.44 10.60
N LYS A 448 18.77 -19.35 10.64
CA LYS A 448 18.56 -18.25 11.61
C LYS A 448 17.26 -17.48 11.37
N ARG A 449 16.64 -17.64 10.20
CA ARG A 449 15.48 -16.88 9.72
C ARG A 449 14.21 -17.74 9.60
N ASP A 450 14.26 -18.97 10.10
CA ASP A 450 13.20 -19.97 9.96
C ASP A 450 12.84 -20.26 8.49
N LEU A 451 13.84 -20.18 7.60
CA LEU A 451 13.73 -20.57 6.20
C LEU A 451 14.21 -22.01 6.01
N VAL A 452 13.38 -22.81 5.36
CA VAL A 452 13.62 -24.22 5.05
C VAL A 452 13.92 -24.36 3.57
N LEU A 453 14.99 -25.08 3.24
CA LEU A 453 15.27 -25.45 1.85
C LEU A 453 14.26 -26.50 1.40
N THR A 454 13.53 -26.22 0.32
CA THR A 454 12.48 -27.13 -0.17
C THR A 454 12.74 -27.66 -1.57
N GLN A 455 13.64 -27.02 -2.31
CA GLN A 455 14.13 -27.50 -3.60
C GLN A 455 15.59 -27.11 -3.79
N ILE A 456 16.35 -28.00 -4.41
CA ILE A 456 17.75 -27.80 -4.77
C ILE A 456 18.08 -28.55 -6.05
N CYS A 457 18.71 -27.91 -7.03
CA CYS A 457 19.21 -28.65 -8.18
C CYS A 457 20.57 -28.13 -8.64
N GLY A 458 21.49 -29.07 -8.88
CA GLY A 458 22.80 -28.78 -9.43
C GLY A 458 22.76 -28.62 -10.94
N GLN A 459 23.68 -27.84 -11.50
CA GLN A 459 23.90 -27.73 -12.92
C GLN A 459 25.39 -27.47 -13.19
N GLU A 460 25.94 -28.17 -14.17
CA GLU A 460 27.31 -27.95 -14.64
C GLU A 460 27.30 -26.85 -15.70
N GLU A 461 27.89 -25.69 -15.37
CA GLU A 461 28.01 -24.56 -16.29
C GLU A 461 29.22 -24.71 -17.20
N LYS A 462 30.31 -25.23 -16.64
CA LYS A 462 31.56 -25.60 -17.30
C LYS A 462 32.05 -26.92 -16.69
N PRO A 463 32.84 -27.73 -17.40
CA PRO A 463 33.38 -28.97 -16.85
C PRO A 463 33.99 -28.78 -15.45
N GLY A 464 33.43 -29.45 -14.44
CA GLY A 464 33.84 -29.36 -13.04
C GLY A 464 33.37 -28.13 -12.25
N GLN A 465 32.62 -27.20 -12.87
CA GLN A 465 32.04 -26.03 -12.21
C GLN A 465 30.53 -26.23 -12.04
N ILE A 466 30.13 -26.60 -10.82
CA ILE A 466 28.74 -26.85 -10.44
C ILE A 466 28.16 -25.63 -9.70
N SER A 467 26.99 -25.20 -10.13
CA SER A 467 26.14 -24.25 -9.40
C SER A 467 24.84 -24.93 -8.97
N PHE A 468 24.27 -24.48 -7.85
CA PHE A 468 23.04 -25.00 -7.27
C PHE A 468 21.97 -23.91 -7.26
N THR A 469 20.84 -24.19 -7.89
CA THR A 469 19.63 -23.38 -7.69
C THR A 469 18.89 -23.88 -6.47
N THR A 470 18.39 -22.95 -5.65
CA THR A 470 17.70 -23.28 -4.40
C THR A 470 16.39 -22.53 -4.26
N TYR A 471 15.49 -23.07 -3.45
CA TYR A 471 14.21 -22.45 -3.12
C TYR A 471 13.92 -22.65 -1.65
N TRP A 472 13.63 -21.54 -0.97
CA TRP A 472 13.48 -21.50 0.48
C TRP A 472 12.07 -21.06 0.84
N GLU A 473 11.44 -21.72 1.80
CA GLU A 473 10.10 -21.39 2.30
C GLU A 473 10.19 -21.08 3.81
N ARG A 474 9.49 -20.06 4.31
CA ARG A 474 9.46 -19.74 5.73
C ARG A 474 8.60 -20.75 6.50
N ALA A 475 9.21 -21.66 7.24
CA ALA A 475 8.53 -22.69 8.01
C ALA A 475 9.15 -22.83 9.41
N PRO A 476 8.67 -22.04 10.40
CA PRO A 476 9.16 -22.09 11.77
C PRO A 476 9.07 -23.50 12.39
N GLY A 477 10.14 -23.92 13.05
CA GLY A 477 10.21 -25.22 13.74
C GLY A 477 10.44 -26.44 12.84
N VAL A 478 10.49 -26.29 11.52
CA VAL A 478 10.76 -27.41 10.60
C VAL A 478 12.26 -27.65 10.47
N GLU A 479 12.67 -28.89 10.75
CA GLU A 479 14.05 -29.35 10.58
C GLU A 479 14.27 -29.96 9.19
N PHE A 480 15.40 -29.63 8.56
CA PHE A 480 15.79 -30.19 7.25
C PHE A 480 17.29 -30.43 7.16
N GLU A 481 17.69 -31.40 6.33
CA GLU A 481 19.08 -31.78 6.05
C GLU A 481 19.31 -31.98 4.55
N ILE A 482 20.51 -31.66 4.07
CA ILE A 482 20.92 -31.93 2.68
C ILE A 482 21.70 -33.23 2.61
N TRP A 483 21.45 -34.00 1.57
CA TRP A 483 22.10 -35.28 1.33
C TRP A 483 22.66 -35.32 -0.09
N PHE A 484 23.89 -35.82 -0.24
CA PHE A 484 24.54 -36.02 -1.53
C PHE A 484 24.76 -37.53 -1.77
N PRO A 485 23.78 -38.21 -2.41
CA PRO A 485 23.87 -39.64 -2.72
C PRO A 485 25.14 -39.97 -3.53
N GLY A 486 25.78 -41.08 -3.20
CA GLY A 486 27.01 -41.53 -3.86
C GLY A 486 28.30 -40.88 -3.34
N SER A 487 28.23 -40.12 -2.24
CA SER A 487 29.42 -39.75 -1.44
C SER A 487 29.78 -40.86 -0.44
N ASP A 488 31.03 -40.87 0.06
CA ASP A 488 31.57 -41.94 0.93
C ASP A 488 30.73 -42.23 2.19
N ASN A 489 29.98 -41.24 2.68
CA ASN A 489 29.12 -41.34 3.87
C ASN A 489 27.62 -41.30 3.55
N ALA A 490 27.22 -41.40 2.29
CA ALA A 490 25.82 -41.22 1.90
C ALA A 490 24.89 -42.25 2.56
N ASP A 491 25.31 -43.51 2.65
CA ASP A 491 24.49 -44.59 3.23
C ASP A 491 24.35 -44.44 4.75
N SER A 492 25.43 -44.10 5.45
CA SER A 492 25.40 -43.87 6.90
C SER A 492 24.56 -42.65 7.25
N GLN A 493 24.64 -41.57 6.46
CA GLN A 493 23.77 -40.40 6.59
C GLN A 493 22.30 -40.75 6.39
N ARG A 494 21.97 -41.50 5.32
CA ARG A 494 20.60 -41.95 5.06
C ARG A 494 20.03 -42.74 6.24
N LEU A 495 20.75 -43.76 6.71
CA LEU A 495 20.31 -44.58 7.85
C LEU A 495 20.12 -43.74 9.12
N ARG A 496 20.99 -42.74 9.34
CA ARG A 496 20.83 -41.78 10.45
C ARG A 496 19.57 -40.93 10.28
N PHE A 497 19.32 -40.39 9.10
CA PHE A 497 18.13 -39.58 8.83
C PHE A 497 16.85 -40.39 9.04
N GLU A 498 16.76 -41.59 8.48
CA GLU A 498 15.61 -42.48 8.64
C GLU A 498 15.37 -42.84 10.12
N SER A 499 16.42 -43.21 10.86
CA SER A 499 16.31 -43.54 12.30
C SER A 499 15.98 -42.34 13.20
N THR A 500 16.21 -41.12 12.73
CA THR A 500 15.91 -39.87 13.47
C THR A 500 14.61 -39.20 13.03
N GLY A 501 13.81 -39.88 12.21
CA GLY A 501 12.48 -39.41 11.80
C GLY A 501 12.47 -38.43 10.62
N PHE A 502 13.59 -38.32 9.90
CA PHE A 502 13.63 -37.58 8.64
C PHE A 502 13.14 -38.44 7.48
N ARG A 503 12.54 -37.78 6.50
CA ARG A 503 12.06 -38.39 5.26
C ARG A 503 12.57 -37.60 4.06
N LEU A 504 12.94 -38.30 2.99
CA LEU A 504 13.36 -37.66 1.74
C LEU A 504 12.13 -37.05 1.05
N THR A 505 12.12 -35.72 0.91
CA THR A 505 11.00 -34.97 0.30
C THR A 505 11.34 -34.41 -1.08
N TYR A 506 12.62 -34.34 -1.42
CA TYR A 506 13.07 -33.82 -2.69
C TYR A 506 14.37 -34.47 -3.15
N LEU A 507 14.52 -34.68 -4.46
CA LEU A 507 15.71 -35.27 -5.09
C LEU A 507 15.91 -34.66 -6.49
N CYS A 508 17.13 -34.23 -6.80
CA CYS A 508 17.54 -33.79 -8.13
C CYS A 508 18.82 -34.51 -8.55
N GLY A 509 18.96 -34.76 -9.85
CA GLY A 509 20.20 -35.23 -10.45
C GLY A 509 20.80 -34.20 -11.39
N TYR A 510 22.12 -34.25 -11.57
CA TYR A 510 22.88 -33.38 -12.45
C TYR A 510 24.11 -34.13 -12.99
N SER A 511 24.63 -33.68 -14.14
CA SER A 511 25.89 -34.21 -14.68
C SER A 511 27.06 -33.43 -14.09
N GLU A 512 28.14 -34.11 -13.75
CA GLU A 512 29.44 -33.54 -13.42
C GLU A 512 30.51 -34.34 -14.17
N ASN A 513 31.18 -33.73 -15.14
CA ASN A 513 32.17 -34.39 -16.00
C ASN A 513 31.66 -35.73 -16.59
N GLY A 514 30.38 -35.74 -17.01
CA GLY A 514 29.73 -36.92 -17.57
C GLY A 514 29.40 -38.02 -16.57
N ARG A 515 29.48 -37.75 -15.26
CA ARG A 515 29.02 -38.64 -14.18
C ARG A 515 27.73 -38.08 -13.59
N GLY A 516 26.73 -38.95 -13.44
CA GLY A 516 25.48 -38.59 -12.77
C GLY A 516 25.72 -38.40 -11.26
N ARG A 517 25.49 -37.18 -10.78
CA ARG A 517 25.50 -36.79 -9.37
C ARG A 517 24.09 -36.45 -8.92
N TYR A 518 23.87 -36.46 -7.61
CA TYR A 518 22.55 -36.29 -7.02
C TYR A 518 22.63 -35.43 -5.77
N VAL A 519 21.53 -34.74 -5.48
CA VAL A 519 21.33 -33.97 -4.26
C VAL A 519 19.88 -34.10 -3.80
N GLY A 520 19.69 -34.35 -2.51
CA GLY A 520 18.38 -34.56 -1.91
C GLY A 520 18.17 -33.71 -0.66
N ILE A 521 16.90 -33.47 -0.35
CA ILE A 521 16.46 -32.76 0.86
C ILE A 521 15.68 -33.74 1.72
N TRP A 522 16.11 -33.88 2.96
CA TRP A 522 15.44 -34.62 4.00
C TRP A 522 14.75 -33.64 4.94
N GLN A 523 13.50 -33.90 5.30
CA GLN A 523 12.75 -33.09 6.25
C GLN A 523 12.18 -33.97 7.34
N LYS A 524 12.19 -33.47 8.58
CA LYS A 524 11.60 -34.18 9.71
C LYS A 524 10.09 -34.16 9.59
N SER A 525 9.48 -35.34 9.51
CA SER A 525 8.07 -35.48 9.17
C SER A 525 7.24 -35.75 10.41
N ASN A 526 6.12 -35.02 10.56
CA ASN A 526 5.11 -35.33 11.58
C ASN A 526 4.19 -36.50 11.15
N SER A 527 4.21 -36.90 9.87
CA SER A 527 3.41 -38.01 9.35
C SER A 527 4.19 -39.31 9.50
N THR A 528 4.06 -39.95 10.66
CA THR A 528 4.58 -41.29 10.89
C THR A 528 3.67 -42.30 10.16
N GLY A 529 4.22 -43.07 9.20
CA GLY A 529 3.57 -44.28 8.69
C GLY A 529 3.24 -44.35 7.19
N GLN A 530 3.47 -43.31 6.39
CA GLN A 530 3.21 -43.39 4.95
C GLN A 530 4.39 -44.01 4.19
N GLN A 531 4.15 -45.13 3.51
CA GLN A 531 5.18 -45.80 2.70
C GLN A 531 5.57 -44.95 1.50
N TYR A 532 6.87 -44.88 1.22
CA TYR A 532 7.41 -44.21 0.04
C TYR A 532 8.54 -45.01 -0.59
N GLU A 533 8.77 -44.78 -1.87
CA GLU A 533 9.85 -45.37 -2.64
C GLU A 533 10.55 -44.26 -3.43
N ALA A 534 11.89 -44.18 -3.34
CA ALA A 534 12.69 -43.17 -4.03
C ALA A 534 13.82 -43.82 -4.83
N HIS A 535 14.07 -43.31 -6.04
CA HIS A 535 15.09 -43.83 -6.94
C HIS A 535 15.88 -42.69 -7.61
N TYR A 536 17.15 -42.94 -7.85
CA TYR A 536 18.04 -42.09 -8.65
C TYR A 536 18.88 -42.95 -9.60
N GLY A 537 19.31 -42.35 -10.71
CA GLY A 537 20.17 -43.02 -11.71
C GLY A 537 19.46 -44.00 -12.64
N LEU A 538 18.14 -44.00 -12.66
CA LEU A 538 17.38 -44.78 -13.65
C LEU A 538 17.43 -44.08 -15.01
N THR A 539 17.51 -44.84 -16.10
CA THR A 539 17.21 -44.29 -17.43
C THR A 539 15.76 -43.84 -17.52
N LEU A 540 15.45 -42.85 -18.36
CA LEU A 540 14.08 -42.36 -18.54
C LEU A 540 13.06 -43.50 -18.79
N ASP A 541 13.38 -44.45 -19.67
CA ASP A 541 12.51 -45.61 -19.96
C ASP A 541 12.29 -46.50 -18.73
N SER A 542 13.34 -46.73 -17.95
CA SER A 542 13.26 -47.53 -16.72
C SER A 542 12.44 -46.80 -15.66
N CYS A 543 12.60 -45.48 -15.56
CA CYS A 543 11.83 -44.62 -14.66
C CYS A 543 10.33 -44.62 -15.03
N MET A 544 9.99 -44.54 -16.32
CA MET A 544 8.60 -44.60 -16.80
C MET A 544 7.95 -45.98 -16.56
N ARG A 545 8.69 -47.08 -16.77
CA ARG A 545 8.22 -48.44 -16.41
C ARG A 545 7.97 -48.56 -14.91
N LYS A 546 8.87 -48.03 -14.09
CA LYS A 546 8.73 -48.00 -12.63
C LYS A 546 7.51 -47.18 -12.21
N ASN A 547 7.31 -46.00 -12.79
CA ASN A 547 6.15 -45.14 -12.54
C ASN A 547 4.84 -45.88 -12.81
N LYS A 548 4.73 -46.58 -13.95
CA LYS A 548 3.55 -47.39 -14.30
C LYS A 548 3.31 -48.52 -13.27
N MET A 549 4.37 -49.22 -12.88
CA MET A 549 4.30 -50.29 -11.88
C MET A 549 3.84 -49.76 -10.51
N LEU A 550 4.43 -48.67 -10.01
CA LEU A 550 4.08 -48.11 -8.71
C LEU A 550 2.69 -47.48 -8.70
N THR A 551 2.30 -46.81 -9.78
CA THR A 551 0.92 -46.30 -9.96
C THR A 551 -0.10 -47.44 -9.87
N SER A 552 0.18 -48.61 -10.47
CA SER A 552 -0.70 -49.79 -10.35
C SER A 552 -0.80 -50.37 -8.94
N LYS A 553 0.14 -50.03 -8.05
CA LYS A 553 0.16 -50.43 -6.63
C LYS A 553 -0.40 -49.35 -5.70
N GLY A 554 -1.03 -48.30 -6.24
CA GLY A 554 -1.61 -47.21 -5.46
C GLY A 554 -0.59 -46.18 -4.95
N PHE A 555 0.57 -46.08 -5.59
CA PHE A 555 1.52 -44.99 -5.32
C PHE A 555 1.30 -43.84 -6.30
N ALA A 556 1.44 -42.61 -5.82
CA ALA A 556 1.47 -41.40 -6.65
C ALA A 556 2.88 -40.81 -6.66
N ALA A 557 3.35 -40.36 -7.83
CA ALA A 557 4.61 -39.63 -7.92
C ALA A 557 4.46 -38.25 -7.26
N THR A 558 5.35 -37.94 -6.32
CA THR A 558 5.47 -36.62 -5.67
C THR A 558 6.68 -35.84 -6.19
N SER A 559 7.67 -36.53 -6.73
CA SER A 559 8.78 -35.95 -7.49
C SER A 559 9.16 -36.87 -8.67
N PHE A 560 9.44 -36.28 -9.83
CA PHE A 560 9.90 -36.89 -11.07
C PHE A 560 10.69 -35.83 -11.86
N ARG A 561 12.02 -35.97 -11.91
CA ARG A 561 12.93 -35.08 -12.64
C ARG A 561 13.81 -35.87 -13.58
N VAL A 562 14.27 -35.19 -14.63
CA VAL A 562 15.24 -35.72 -15.58
C VAL A 562 16.39 -34.73 -15.79
N PHE A 563 17.52 -35.26 -16.25
CA PHE A 563 18.66 -34.48 -16.70
C PHE A 563 19.46 -35.26 -17.76
N ASN A 564 20.17 -34.53 -18.61
CA ASN A 564 21.13 -35.13 -19.54
C ASN A 564 22.39 -35.57 -18.80
N ASN A 565 22.85 -36.79 -19.10
CA ASN A 565 24.15 -37.31 -18.66
C ASN A 565 24.81 -38.05 -19.83
N ASN A 566 25.74 -37.38 -20.50
CA ASN A 566 26.32 -37.83 -21.78
C ASN A 566 25.22 -38.23 -22.78
N ASN A 567 25.27 -39.45 -23.29
CA ASN A 567 24.35 -39.98 -24.30
C ASN A 567 23.07 -40.58 -23.70
N GLN A 568 22.77 -40.32 -22.42
CA GLN A 568 21.61 -40.87 -21.73
C GLN A 568 20.84 -39.77 -21.00
N VAL A 569 19.55 -40.01 -20.82
CA VAL A 569 18.68 -39.21 -19.96
C VAL A 569 18.44 -40.01 -18.69
N LEU A 570 18.90 -39.47 -17.57
CA LEU A 570 18.74 -40.07 -16.24
C LEU A 570 17.58 -39.41 -15.50
N CYS A 571 16.99 -40.15 -14.57
CA CYS A 571 15.79 -39.81 -13.83
C CYS A 571 16.02 -39.92 -12.33
N THR A 572 15.41 -39.00 -11.59
CA THR A 572 15.22 -39.08 -10.13
C THR A 572 13.74 -38.96 -9.81
N ALA A 573 13.22 -39.83 -8.96
CA ALA A 573 11.80 -39.82 -8.64
C ALA A 573 11.50 -40.34 -7.22
N ILE A 574 10.43 -39.81 -6.64
CA ILE A 574 9.87 -40.17 -5.34
C ILE A 574 8.39 -40.48 -5.53
N TRP A 575 7.97 -41.63 -5.02
CA TRP A 575 6.59 -42.09 -5.03
C TRP A 575 6.11 -42.33 -3.61
N GLU A 576 4.88 -41.92 -3.32
CA GLU A 576 4.27 -42.10 -2.00
C GLU A 576 2.97 -42.89 -2.14
N GLN A 577 2.71 -43.78 -1.19
CA GLN A 577 1.48 -44.58 -1.18
C GLN A 577 0.27 -43.67 -0.95
N GLN A 578 -0.54 -43.48 -1.99
CA GLN A 578 -1.69 -42.57 -2.02
C GLN A 578 -2.82 -43.22 -2.84
N PRO A 579 -3.53 -44.22 -2.30
CA PRO A 579 -4.44 -45.07 -3.09
C PRO A 579 -5.59 -44.32 -3.77
N SER A 580 -5.97 -43.16 -3.25
CA SER A 580 -7.07 -42.32 -3.75
C SER A 580 -6.62 -41.16 -4.64
N ARG A 581 -5.32 -41.04 -4.96
CA ARG A 581 -4.73 -39.92 -5.71
C ARG A 581 -4.16 -40.39 -7.05
N ARG A 582 -4.11 -39.49 -8.03
CA ARG A 582 -3.67 -39.75 -9.39
C ARG A 582 -2.53 -38.83 -9.76
N SER A 583 -1.48 -39.41 -10.36
CA SER A 583 -0.35 -38.68 -10.91
C SER A 583 0.00 -39.15 -12.33
N PHE A 584 0.34 -38.22 -13.22
CA PHE A 584 0.68 -38.46 -14.62
C PHE A 584 1.99 -37.74 -14.97
N VAL A 585 2.94 -38.44 -15.59
CA VAL A 585 4.18 -37.85 -16.11
C VAL A 585 4.03 -37.68 -17.61
N VAL A 586 4.21 -36.45 -18.09
CA VAL A 586 3.98 -36.07 -19.49
C VAL A 586 5.23 -35.45 -20.04
N ILE A 587 5.61 -35.86 -21.25
CA ILE A 587 6.82 -35.40 -21.94
C ILE A 587 6.40 -34.71 -23.24
N GLY A 588 6.90 -33.50 -23.48
CA GLY A 588 6.58 -32.72 -24.68
C GLY A 588 7.56 -31.56 -24.91
N ASP A 589 7.52 -30.93 -26.07
CA ASP A 589 8.34 -29.75 -26.43
C ASP A 589 7.54 -28.43 -26.39
N ASN A 590 6.22 -28.49 -26.23
CA ASN A 590 5.34 -27.33 -26.19
C ASN A 590 4.40 -27.41 -24.97
N LEU A 591 4.54 -26.46 -24.04
CA LEU A 591 3.80 -26.45 -22.77
C LEU A 591 2.28 -26.26 -22.98
N ASN A 592 1.87 -25.51 -24.00
CA ASN A 592 0.45 -25.30 -24.31
C ASN A 592 -0.22 -26.60 -24.79
N ASN A 593 0.44 -27.34 -25.67
CA ASN A 593 -0.02 -28.66 -26.12
C ASN A 593 -0.12 -29.65 -24.95
N MET A 594 0.85 -29.61 -24.03
CA MET A 594 0.82 -30.44 -22.83
C MET A 594 -0.39 -30.10 -21.95
N TYR A 595 -0.73 -28.82 -21.78
CA TYR A 595 -1.92 -28.38 -21.04
C TYR A 595 -3.24 -28.79 -21.69
N LEU A 596 -3.36 -28.72 -23.02
CA LEU A 596 -4.58 -29.12 -23.73
C LEU A 596 -5.02 -30.57 -23.40
N ASN A 597 -4.07 -31.45 -23.08
CA ASN A 597 -4.35 -32.82 -22.65
C ASN A 597 -5.00 -32.92 -21.26
N PHE A 598 -4.80 -31.92 -20.40
CA PHE A 598 -5.28 -31.91 -19.01
C PHE A 598 -6.36 -30.85 -18.74
N ARG A 599 -6.64 -29.94 -19.69
CA ARG A 599 -7.67 -28.91 -19.56
C ARG A 599 -9.04 -29.44 -19.12
N ARG A 600 -9.41 -30.67 -19.51
CA ARG A 600 -10.70 -31.31 -19.16
C ARG A 600 -10.73 -31.97 -17.77
N ARG A 601 -9.61 -31.97 -17.03
CA ARG A 601 -9.44 -32.58 -15.69
C ARG A 601 -9.03 -31.51 -14.70
N SER A 602 -10.00 -30.74 -14.21
CA SER A 602 -9.77 -29.56 -13.35
C SER A 602 -9.07 -29.88 -12.03
N GLU A 603 -9.15 -31.14 -11.58
CA GLU A 603 -8.50 -31.64 -10.38
C GLU A 603 -7.00 -31.92 -10.54
N ILE A 604 -6.51 -32.04 -11.78
CA ILE A 604 -5.12 -32.41 -12.08
C ILE A 604 -4.29 -31.17 -12.42
N LEU A 605 -3.37 -30.79 -11.52
CA LEU A 605 -2.53 -29.60 -11.67
C LEU A 605 -1.07 -29.97 -11.99
N PRO A 606 -0.31 -29.12 -12.71
CA PRO A 606 1.12 -29.35 -12.91
C PRO A 606 1.85 -29.10 -11.58
N ARG A 607 2.63 -30.07 -11.08
CA ARG A 607 3.31 -30.02 -9.77
C ARG A 607 4.81 -29.83 -9.86
N GLN A 608 5.40 -30.31 -10.94
CA GLN A 608 6.83 -30.24 -11.12
C GLN A 608 7.16 -30.23 -12.59
N ILE A 609 8.23 -29.52 -12.92
CA ILE A 609 8.76 -29.44 -14.27
C ILE A 609 10.28 -29.62 -14.22
N SER A 610 10.79 -30.33 -15.21
CA SER A 610 12.21 -30.46 -15.53
C SER A 610 12.36 -30.54 -17.05
N HIS A 611 13.59 -30.57 -17.54
CA HIS A 611 13.87 -30.62 -18.97
C HIS A 611 15.01 -31.60 -19.28
N PHE A 612 15.08 -32.04 -20.52
CA PHE A 612 16.27 -32.63 -21.12
C PHE A 612 16.34 -32.24 -22.59
N THR A 613 17.52 -32.32 -23.18
CA THR A 613 17.73 -32.16 -24.62
C THR A 613 17.81 -33.53 -25.27
N ASP A 614 17.00 -33.78 -26.28
CA ASP A 614 17.04 -35.04 -27.01
C ASP A 614 18.25 -35.13 -27.98
N ASN A 615 18.40 -36.29 -28.62
CA ASN A 615 19.51 -36.53 -29.55
C ASN A 615 19.50 -35.61 -30.79
N ARG A 616 18.41 -34.88 -31.04
CA ARG A 616 18.27 -33.92 -32.15
C ARG A 616 18.54 -32.48 -31.68
N GLY A 617 18.90 -32.27 -30.41
CA GLY A 617 19.11 -30.95 -29.84
C GLY A 617 17.80 -30.25 -29.44
N VAL A 618 16.66 -30.94 -29.47
CA VAL A 618 15.36 -30.37 -29.12
C VAL A 618 15.15 -30.49 -27.61
N VAL A 619 14.79 -29.38 -26.96
CA VAL A 619 14.46 -29.36 -25.54
C VAL A 619 13.08 -29.99 -25.34
N LYS A 620 13.02 -30.97 -24.43
CA LYS A 620 11.81 -31.66 -24.00
C LYS A 620 11.56 -31.36 -22.53
N PHE A 621 10.37 -30.89 -22.22
CA PHE A 621 9.87 -30.71 -20.87
C PHE A 621 9.26 -32.01 -20.35
N VAL A 622 9.53 -32.32 -19.09
CA VAL A 622 8.88 -33.40 -18.34
C VAL A 622 8.09 -32.76 -17.21
N VAL A 623 6.77 -32.84 -17.29
CA VAL A 623 5.84 -32.26 -16.32
C VAL A 623 5.10 -33.37 -15.59
N LEU A 624 5.17 -33.32 -14.26
CA LEU A 624 4.37 -34.16 -13.36
C LEU A 624 3.04 -33.45 -13.08
N TRP A 625 1.95 -34.08 -13.47
CA TRP A 625 0.58 -33.61 -13.23
C TRP A 625 -0.07 -34.47 -12.15
N SER A 626 -0.75 -33.86 -11.18
CA SER A 626 -1.33 -34.61 -10.05
C SER A 626 -2.50 -33.91 -9.37
N ASP A 627 -3.45 -34.69 -8.85
CA ASP A 627 -4.54 -34.24 -7.96
C ASP A 627 -4.12 -34.20 -6.47
N LEU A 628 -2.87 -34.57 -6.18
CA LEU A 628 -2.28 -34.41 -4.87
C LEU A 628 -1.97 -32.92 -4.65
N HIS A 629 -2.69 -32.30 -3.72
CA HIS A 629 -2.40 -30.93 -3.28
C HIS A 629 -1.20 -30.94 -2.34
N SER A 630 -0.02 -30.61 -2.86
CA SER A 630 1.21 -30.52 -2.09
C SER A 630 1.36 -29.13 -1.47
N ASN A 631 0.47 -28.75 -0.54
CA ASN A 631 0.81 -27.64 0.35
C ASN A 631 1.96 -28.14 1.23
N ARG A 632 3.19 -27.75 0.88
CA ARG A 632 4.38 -28.17 1.63
C ARG A 632 4.29 -27.68 3.07
N PHE A 633 3.91 -26.42 3.25
CA PHE A 633 3.62 -25.84 4.54
C PHE A 633 2.37 -24.97 4.46
N PRO A 634 1.50 -24.98 5.48
CA PRO A 634 0.41 -24.02 5.58
C PRO A 634 0.96 -22.60 5.80
N ASP A 635 0.09 -21.60 5.64
CA ASP A 635 0.43 -20.24 6.05
C ASP A 635 0.86 -20.19 7.52
N VAL A 636 1.93 -19.46 7.80
CA VAL A 636 2.37 -19.19 9.16
C VAL A 636 1.31 -18.32 9.83
N ALA A 637 0.75 -18.80 10.94
CA ALA A 637 -0.24 -18.05 11.70
C ALA A 637 0.28 -16.64 12.07
N PRO A 638 -0.58 -15.61 12.13
CA PRO A 638 -0.18 -14.29 12.59
C PRO A 638 0.47 -14.36 13.98
N ILE A 639 1.59 -13.66 14.15
CA ILE A 639 2.44 -13.67 15.35
C ILE A 639 1.63 -13.23 16.58
N TRP A 640 0.78 -12.20 16.41
CA TRP A 640 0.13 -11.51 17.51
C TRP A 640 -1.33 -11.86 17.72
N HIS A 641 -1.89 -12.88 17.06
CA HIS A 641 -3.33 -13.18 17.21
C HIS A 641 -3.75 -13.45 18.67
N LYS A 642 -2.91 -14.14 19.46
CA LYS A 642 -3.18 -14.46 20.88
C LYS A 642 -2.02 -14.13 21.83
N ARG A 643 -0.95 -13.53 21.31
CA ARG A 643 0.27 -13.25 22.06
C ARG A 643 0.26 -11.79 22.53
N ALA A 644 0.67 -11.55 23.77
CA ALA A 644 0.98 -10.22 24.25
C ALA A 644 2.22 -9.70 23.52
N ILE A 645 2.26 -8.41 23.19
CA ILE A 645 3.42 -7.78 22.56
C ILE A 645 4.33 -7.32 23.70
N PRO A 646 5.55 -7.88 23.86
CA PRO A 646 6.46 -7.39 24.89
C PRO A 646 6.90 -5.96 24.55
N VAL A 647 6.96 -5.11 25.58
CA VAL A 647 7.38 -3.71 25.44
C VAL A 647 8.59 -3.44 26.33
N ARG A 648 9.58 -2.73 25.78
CA ARG A 648 10.74 -2.23 26.51
C ARG A 648 10.85 -0.72 26.34
N PHE A 649 10.52 0.02 27.39
CA PHE A 649 10.69 1.47 27.44
C PHE A 649 12.16 1.86 27.66
N LEU A 650 12.54 3.02 27.14
CA LEU A 650 13.71 3.73 27.61
C LEU A 650 13.49 4.14 29.08
N GLN A 651 14.54 4.04 29.89
CA GLN A 651 14.50 4.47 31.29
C GLN A 651 14.09 5.96 31.37
N GLY A 652 13.06 6.29 32.14
CA GLY A 652 12.55 7.65 32.28
C GLY A 652 11.40 8.02 31.33
N ALA A 653 11.11 7.21 30.30
CA ALA A 653 10.07 7.52 29.32
C ALA A 653 8.63 7.40 29.86
N PRO A 654 8.24 6.33 30.58
CA PRO A 654 6.88 6.23 31.14
C PRO A 654 6.56 7.37 32.12
N GLU A 655 7.56 7.86 32.86
CA GLU A 655 7.38 8.90 33.88
C GLU A 655 7.06 10.28 33.29
N LEU A 656 7.26 10.48 31.98
CA LEU A 656 6.92 11.72 31.27
C LEU A 656 5.48 11.77 30.75
N LEU A 657 4.72 10.69 30.95
CA LEU A 657 3.36 10.53 30.46
C LEU A 657 2.41 10.20 31.60
N THR A 658 1.16 10.69 31.49
CA THR A 658 0.07 10.16 32.31
C THR A 658 -0.30 8.75 31.85
N GLU A 659 -0.92 7.95 32.73
CA GLU A 659 -1.36 6.59 32.38
C GLU A 659 -2.22 6.56 31.08
N PRO A 660 -3.24 7.43 30.89
CA PRO A 660 -4.04 7.40 29.66
C PRO A 660 -3.24 7.74 28.39
N GLN A 661 -2.23 8.60 28.48
CA GLN A 661 -1.37 8.96 27.34
C GLN A 661 -0.43 7.82 26.97
N LEU A 662 0.13 7.15 27.99
CA LEU A 662 0.98 5.98 27.80
C LEU A 662 0.18 4.82 27.21
N ASP A 663 -1.01 4.55 27.75
CA ASP A 663 -1.92 3.51 27.26
C ASP A 663 -2.30 3.77 25.80
N PHE A 664 -2.66 5.00 25.45
CA PHE A 664 -2.95 5.38 24.06
C PHE A 664 -1.79 5.03 23.09
N LEU A 665 -0.54 5.36 23.46
CA LEU A 665 0.61 5.04 22.64
C LEU A 665 0.81 3.53 22.47
N ILE A 666 0.73 2.79 23.58
CA ILE A 666 0.91 1.35 23.58
C ILE A 666 -0.16 0.70 22.71
N GLU A 667 -1.44 1.01 22.96
CA GLU A 667 -2.57 0.45 22.22
C GLU A 667 -2.48 0.75 20.73
N ARG A 668 -2.10 1.99 20.36
CA ARG A 668 -1.99 2.37 18.96
C ARG A 668 -0.86 1.63 18.25
N VAL A 669 0.30 1.50 18.89
CA VAL A 669 1.42 0.74 18.36
C VAL A 669 1.10 -0.76 18.29
N GLU A 670 0.45 -1.31 19.31
CA GLU A 670 0.03 -2.72 19.32
C GLU A 670 -0.98 -3.02 18.23
N HIS A 671 -1.99 -2.16 18.03
CA HIS A 671 -2.96 -2.29 16.96
C HIS A 671 -2.27 -2.32 15.60
N PHE A 672 -1.39 -1.35 15.34
CA PHE A 672 -0.57 -1.30 14.14
C PHE A 672 0.25 -2.58 13.92
N MET A 673 0.90 -3.10 14.98
CA MET A 673 1.69 -4.33 14.90
C MET A 673 0.84 -5.57 14.67
N ARG A 674 -0.35 -5.66 15.25
CA ARG A 674 -1.29 -6.79 15.08
C ARG A 674 -1.84 -6.82 13.65
N ASP A 675 -2.33 -5.68 13.17
CA ASP A 675 -2.97 -5.55 11.87
C ASP A 675 -2.00 -5.89 10.74
N LEU A 676 -0.76 -5.42 10.83
CA LEU A 676 0.26 -5.69 9.82
C LEU A 676 1.16 -6.89 10.16
N ASN A 677 0.90 -7.58 11.27
CA ASN A 677 1.67 -8.72 11.75
C ASN A 677 3.19 -8.43 11.77
N ILE A 678 3.58 -7.30 12.40
CA ILE A 678 4.95 -6.77 12.47
C ILE A 678 5.70 -7.42 13.63
N PRO A 679 6.80 -8.14 13.42
CA PRO A 679 7.52 -8.85 14.49
C PRO A 679 8.15 -7.94 15.54
N GLY A 680 8.70 -6.79 15.12
CA GLY A 680 9.40 -5.86 15.99
C GLY A 680 9.33 -4.43 15.46
N LEU A 681 9.12 -3.50 16.38
CA LEU A 681 9.00 -2.07 16.13
C LEU A 681 9.79 -1.30 17.17
N SER A 682 10.38 -0.18 16.78
CA SER A 682 10.98 0.79 17.69
C SER A 682 10.51 2.19 17.33
N ILE A 683 10.19 3.00 18.33
CA ILE A 683 9.68 4.37 18.18
C ILE A 683 10.40 5.31 19.15
N ALA A 684 10.68 6.53 18.70
CA ALA A 684 11.12 7.64 19.53
C ALA A 684 10.38 8.92 19.15
N ILE A 685 10.12 9.77 20.13
CA ILE A 685 9.41 11.04 19.98
C ILE A 685 10.20 12.12 20.74
N ALA A 686 10.50 13.21 20.05
CA ALA A 686 11.10 14.41 20.62
C ALA A 686 10.15 15.61 20.49
N LYS A 687 10.26 16.55 21.41
CA LYS A 687 9.51 17.81 21.40
C LYS A 687 10.43 18.93 21.83
N ARG A 688 10.53 19.98 21.01
CA ARG A 688 11.44 21.13 21.23
C ARG A 688 12.89 20.65 21.44
N GLU A 689 13.36 19.77 20.56
CA GLU A 689 14.73 19.22 20.56
C GLU A 689 15.12 18.43 21.84
N GLN A 690 14.11 17.94 22.57
CA GLN A 690 14.28 17.09 23.76
C GLN A 690 13.61 15.74 23.53
N LEU A 691 14.29 14.64 23.86
CA LEU A 691 13.71 13.30 23.77
C LEU A 691 12.69 13.11 24.90
N LYS A 692 11.45 12.80 24.55
CA LYS A 692 10.33 12.68 25.50
C LYS A 692 9.81 11.25 25.64
N PHE A 693 9.92 10.45 24.59
CA PHE A 693 9.50 9.06 24.65
C PHE A 693 10.35 8.20 23.74
N ALA A 694 10.68 6.98 24.19
CA ALA A 694 11.20 5.94 23.31
C ALA A 694 10.87 4.54 23.84
N ALA A 695 10.44 3.65 22.96
CA ALA A 695 10.10 2.27 23.30
C ALA A 695 10.36 1.31 22.14
N GLY A 696 10.75 0.07 22.48
CA GLY A 696 10.78 -1.06 21.58
C GLY A 696 9.61 -2.00 21.87
N PHE A 697 8.98 -2.52 20.83
CA PHE A 697 7.82 -3.40 20.89
C PHE A 697 8.11 -4.68 20.09
N GLY A 698 7.68 -5.83 20.60
CA GLY A 698 7.89 -7.12 19.95
C GLY A 698 9.35 -7.60 20.02
N TYR A 699 9.83 -8.21 18.95
CA TYR A 699 11.10 -8.94 18.92
C TYR A 699 12.06 -8.41 17.85
N ALA A 700 13.31 -8.19 18.25
CA ALA A 700 14.45 -7.98 17.37
C ALA A 700 14.87 -9.30 16.68
N ASP A 701 14.75 -10.43 17.39
CA ASP A 701 14.94 -11.79 16.87
C ASP A 701 13.84 -12.69 17.44
N MET A 702 12.87 -13.06 16.59
CA MET A 702 11.73 -13.93 16.94
C MET A 702 12.16 -15.30 17.45
N ARG A 703 13.23 -15.86 16.89
CA ARG A 703 13.65 -17.24 17.19
C ARG A 703 14.33 -17.32 18.55
N LYS A 704 15.07 -16.27 18.93
CA LYS A 704 15.69 -16.13 20.25
C LYS A 704 14.78 -15.50 21.29
N GLU A 705 13.61 -15.02 20.87
CA GLU A 705 12.71 -14.19 21.69
C GLU A 705 13.43 -12.95 22.27
N GLU A 706 14.37 -12.39 21.50
CA GLU A 706 15.08 -11.17 21.88
C GLU A 706 14.14 -9.97 21.70
N ILE A 707 13.76 -9.34 22.82
CA ILE A 707 12.82 -8.21 22.83
C ILE A 707 13.45 -7.00 22.14
N ALA A 708 12.71 -6.37 21.23
CA ALA A 708 13.14 -5.15 20.57
C ALA A 708 13.27 -4.01 21.60
N THR A 709 14.26 -3.13 21.40
CA THR A 709 14.52 -2.00 22.30
C THR A 709 14.69 -0.71 21.51
N PRO A 710 14.58 0.45 22.17
CA PRO A 710 14.85 1.76 21.54
C PRO A 710 16.25 1.92 20.94
N ASN A 711 17.19 1.05 21.31
CA ASN A 711 18.60 1.10 20.90
C ASN A 711 18.95 0.04 19.84
N HIS A 712 18.03 -0.84 19.47
CA HIS A 712 18.24 -1.73 18.33
C HIS A 712 18.32 -0.93 17.04
N GLN A 713 19.18 -1.36 16.14
CA GLN A 713 19.37 -0.75 14.82
C GLN A 713 18.49 -1.45 13.78
N PHE A 714 17.84 -0.66 12.94
CA PHE A 714 17.01 -1.11 11.85
C PHE A 714 17.52 -0.47 10.56
N ARG A 715 17.37 -1.15 9.42
CA ARG A 715 17.62 -0.57 8.11
C ARG A 715 16.60 0.50 7.82
N ILE A 716 17.08 1.73 7.63
CA ILE A 716 16.20 2.89 7.51
C ILE A 716 15.87 3.24 6.06
N GLY A 717 16.35 2.47 5.09
CA GLY A 717 16.07 2.68 3.67
C GLY A 717 16.30 4.12 3.24
N SER A 718 15.40 4.67 2.44
CA SER A 718 15.51 6.03 1.89
C SER A 718 15.60 7.17 2.91
N VAL A 719 15.39 6.96 4.21
CA VAL A 719 15.77 7.95 5.24
C VAL A 719 17.29 8.26 5.20
N SER A 720 18.07 7.39 4.56
CA SER A 720 19.47 7.62 4.17
C SER A 720 19.68 8.86 3.28
N LYS A 721 18.70 9.25 2.46
CA LYS A 721 18.83 10.37 1.53
C LYS A 721 18.94 11.72 2.24
N PRO A 722 18.11 12.04 3.25
CA PRO A 722 18.33 13.19 4.11
C PRO A 722 19.75 13.28 4.70
N ILE A 723 20.34 12.15 5.10
CA ILE A 723 21.72 12.12 5.62
C ILE A 723 22.73 12.52 4.53
N THR A 724 22.59 11.99 3.32
CA THR A 724 23.42 12.38 2.16
C THR A 724 23.20 13.83 1.77
N ALA A 725 21.95 14.30 1.80
CA ALA A 725 21.63 15.68 1.53
C ALA A 725 22.30 16.60 2.56
N ALA A 726 22.31 16.25 3.84
CA ALA A 726 22.98 17.03 4.89
C ALA A 726 24.48 17.13 4.62
N ALA A 727 25.12 16.03 4.19
CA ALA A 727 26.52 16.02 3.79
C ALA A 727 26.82 16.97 2.62
N ILE A 728 25.94 17.02 1.61
CA ILE A 728 26.08 17.93 0.48
C ILE A 728 25.84 19.40 0.89
N MET A 729 24.79 19.66 1.68
CA MET A 729 24.50 21.01 2.18
C MET A 729 25.64 21.54 3.06
N LEU A 730 26.26 20.70 3.89
CA LEU A 730 27.44 21.07 4.66
C LEU A 730 28.63 21.44 3.76
N LEU A 731 28.85 20.70 2.66
CA LEU A 731 29.89 21.05 1.69
C LEU A 731 29.59 22.36 0.94
N ILE A 732 28.31 22.68 0.74
CA ILE A 732 27.86 23.98 0.20
C ILE A 732 28.16 25.11 1.20
N ASP A 733 27.82 24.93 2.47
CA ASP A 733 28.15 25.89 3.54
C ASP A 733 29.66 26.12 3.67
N GLN A 734 30.47 25.09 3.39
CA GLN A 734 31.94 25.18 3.34
C GLN A 734 32.48 25.82 2.05
N GLY A 735 31.62 26.19 1.09
CA GLY A 735 32.00 26.75 -0.20
C GLY A 735 32.74 25.79 -1.13
N LYS A 736 32.62 24.47 -0.90
CA LYS A 736 33.30 23.45 -1.71
C LYS A 736 32.54 23.05 -2.98
N VAL A 737 31.24 23.32 -3.01
CA VAL A 737 30.35 23.04 -4.15
C VAL A 737 29.13 23.97 -4.06
N ALA A 738 28.48 24.26 -5.18
CA ALA A 738 27.23 25.00 -5.23
C ALA A 738 26.09 24.16 -5.83
N LEU A 739 24.83 24.55 -5.55
CA LEU A 739 23.64 23.85 -6.05
C LEU A 739 23.58 23.82 -7.59
N GLU A 740 24.07 24.86 -8.25
CA GLU A 740 24.03 24.99 -9.72
C GLU A 740 25.27 24.42 -10.42
N ASP A 741 26.22 23.87 -9.67
CA ASP A 741 27.41 23.26 -10.25
C ASP A 741 27.03 22.05 -11.09
N ARG A 742 27.57 22.01 -12.31
CA ARG A 742 27.43 20.87 -13.23
C ARG A 742 28.35 19.75 -12.80
N LEU A 743 27.88 18.52 -12.93
CA LEU A 743 28.67 17.34 -12.61
C LEU A 743 29.55 16.86 -13.78
N PHE A 744 29.11 17.05 -15.03
CA PHE A 744 29.71 16.41 -16.20
C PHE A 744 29.94 17.36 -17.37
N GLY A 745 31.00 17.12 -18.15
CA GLY A 745 31.41 17.92 -19.31
C GLY A 745 32.57 18.89 -19.01
N PRO A 746 33.02 19.68 -20.00
CA PRO A 746 34.11 20.65 -19.78
C PRO A 746 33.77 21.63 -18.65
N GLU A 747 34.76 21.95 -17.79
CA GLU A 747 34.63 22.90 -16.68
C GLU A 747 33.56 22.51 -15.64
N SER A 748 33.33 21.21 -15.46
CA SER A 748 32.41 20.63 -14.46
C SER A 748 33.17 19.77 -13.45
N ILE A 749 32.51 19.36 -12.35
CA ILE A 749 33.17 18.70 -11.22
C ILE A 749 33.90 17.40 -11.63
N PHE A 750 33.27 16.52 -12.42
CA PHE A 750 33.86 15.25 -12.85
C PHE A 750 34.42 15.27 -14.28
N GLU A 751 34.38 16.43 -14.94
CA GLU A 751 34.76 16.58 -16.34
C GLU A 751 34.19 15.45 -17.23
N ASN A 752 35.06 14.81 -18.02
CA ASN A 752 34.74 13.68 -18.89
C ASN A 752 35.16 12.32 -18.29
N LYS A 753 35.34 12.23 -16.96
CA LYS A 753 35.85 11.03 -16.28
C LYS A 753 35.08 9.75 -16.61
N PHE A 754 33.76 9.84 -16.75
CA PHE A 754 32.85 8.69 -16.86
C PHE A 754 32.33 8.46 -18.29
N THR A 755 33.07 8.90 -19.31
CA THR A 755 32.74 8.63 -20.71
C THR A 755 33.95 8.14 -21.47
N LYS A 756 33.82 6.98 -22.13
CA LYS A 756 34.80 6.51 -23.13
C LYS A 756 34.57 7.14 -24.50
N ARG A 757 33.42 7.80 -24.69
CA ARG A 757 33.05 8.52 -25.91
C ARG A 757 33.64 9.92 -25.90
N LYS A 758 33.75 10.53 -27.09
CA LYS A 758 34.16 11.95 -27.25
C LYS A 758 33.27 12.92 -26.47
N SER A 759 32.03 12.56 -26.19
CA SER A 759 31.08 13.36 -25.40
C SER A 759 30.02 12.49 -24.73
N TYR A 760 29.50 12.98 -23.60
CA TYR A 760 28.33 12.37 -22.95
C TYR A 760 27.07 12.42 -23.83
N ARG A 761 26.14 11.51 -23.54
CA ARG A 761 24.80 11.48 -24.15
C ARG A 761 24.00 12.75 -23.82
N LYS A 762 22.91 12.95 -24.56
CA LYS A 762 21.97 14.07 -24.41
C LYS A 762 21.60 14.27 -22.93
N TYR A 763 21.55 15.54 -22.50
CA TYR A 763 21.16 16.01 -21.16
C TYR A 763 22.10 15.72 -19.99
N VAL A 764 23.02 14.76 -20.10
CA VAL A 764 23.92 14.40 -18.98
C VAL A 764 24.76 15.59 -18.50
N LYS A 765 25.25 16.44 -19.41
CA LYS A 765 26.04 17.63 -19.07
C LYS A 765 25.23 18.76 -18.43
N ASP A 766 23.91 18.67 -18.47
CA ASP A 766 23.00 19.68 -17.92
C ASP A 766 22.57 19.34 -16.49
N VAL A 767 22.96 18.17 -15.97
CA VAL A 767 22.67 17.74 -14.60
C VAL A 767 23.54 18.53 -13.61
N THR A 768 22.88 19.07 -12.58
CA THR A 768 23.50 19.85 -11.49
C THR A 768 23.30 19.16 -10.15
N VAL A 769 23.98 19.64 -9.11
CA VAL A 769 23.82 19.16 -7.73
C VAL A 769 22.36 19.29 -7.27
N ARG A 770 21.71 20.42 -7.57
CA ARG A 770 20.28 20.64 -7.31
C ARG A 770 19.41 19.57 -7.95
N HIS A 771 19.63 19.28 -9.23
CA HIS A 771 18.83 18.29 -9.95
C HIS A 771 18.88 16.90 -9.30
N LEU A 772 20.00 16.53 -8.69
CA LEU A 772 20.12 15.26 -7.97
C LEU A 772 19.37 15.28 -6.63
N LEU A 773 19.54 16.35 -5.84
CA LEU A 773 18.89 16.53 -4.54
C LEU A 773 17.36 16.60 -4.66
N GLU A 774 16.84 17.23 -5.71
CA GLU A 774 15.41 17.41 -5.96
C GLU A 774 14.76 16.22 -6.69
N HIS A 775 15.52 15.20 -7.08
CA HIS A 775 15.06 14.13 -7.98
C HIS A 775 14.52 14.67 -9.32
N SER A 776 15.20 15.65 -9.92
CA SER A 776 14.79 16.29 -11.17
C SER A 776 15.80 16.15 -12.31
N ALA A 777 16.73 15.19 -12.23
CA ALA A 777 17.76 14.93 -13.25
C ALA A 777 17.21 14.51 -14.63
N GLY A 778 15.92 14.17 -14.74
CA GLY A 778 15.27 13.85 -16.01
C GLY A 778 15.31 12.36 -16.42
N GLY A 779 15.66 11.45 -15.50
CA GLY A 779 15.68 10.00 -15.73
C GLY A 779 16.13 9.20 -14.50
N TRP A 780 16.58 7.96 -14.74
CA TRP A 780 17.08 7.02 -13.72
C TRP A 780 16.07 6.68 -12.63
N ASP A 781 14.85 6.35 -13.07
CA ASP A 781 13.71 5.98 -12.24
C ASP A 781 13.95 4.68 -11.45
N ASN A 782 13.43 4.62 -10.23
CA ASN A 782 13.47 3.44 -9.38
C ASN A 782 12.27 2.49 -9.55
N LEU A 783 11.19 2.89 -10.25
CA LEU A 783 9.97 2.08 -10.36
C LEU A 783 10.06 0.99 -11.43
N GLN A 784 10.59 1.29 -12.61
CA GLN A 784 10.67 0.31 -13.71
C GLN A 784 11.97 -0.50 -13.69
N SER A 785 13.11 0.17 -13.50
CA SER A 785 14.44 -0.45 -13.46
C SER A 785 15.40 0.48 -12.74
N ASP A 786 15.62 0.22 -11.45
CA ASP A 786 16.49 1.05 -10.61
C ASP A 786 17.98 0.88 -11.02
N PRO A 787 18.62 1.92 -11.60
CA PRO A 787 20.02 1.83 -12.03
C PRO A 787 21.01 1.70 -10.88
N ALA A 788 20.61 1.93 -9.62
CA ALA A 788 21.49 1.67 -8.48
C ALA A 788 21.73 0.17 -8.25
N TRP A 789 20.79 -0.70 -8.67
CA TRP A 789 20.83 -2.15 -8.44
C TRP A 789 21.40 -2.98 -9.61
N ILE A 790 21.58 -2.38 -10.78
CA ILE A 790 22.16 -3.08 -11.92
C ILE A 790 23.66 -3.28 -11.73
N GLN A 791 24.22 -4.26 -12.45
CA GLN A 791 25.67 -4.53 -12.48
C GLN A 791 26.28 -4.60 -11.06
N GLN A 792 25.73 -5.47 -10.21
CA GLN A 792 26.04 -5.55 -8.77
C GLN A 792 27.53 -5.81 -8.47
N HIS A 793 28.27 -6.39 -9.42
CA HIS A 793 29.70 -6.69 -9.30
C HIS A 793 30.61 -5.49 -9.61
N LEU A 794 30.09 -4.39 -10.17
CA LEU A 794 30.89 -3.21 -10.49
C LEU A 794 31.13 -2.35 -9.25
N SER A 795 32.31 -1.72 -9.20
CA SER A 795 32.59 -0.64 -8.25
C SER A 795 31.63 0.53 -8.46
N THR A 796 31.53 1.42 -7.47
CA THR A 796 30.73 2.65 -7.60
C THR A 796 31.08 3.46 -8.87
N GLU A 797 32.37 3.63 -9.19
CA GLU A 797 32.80 4.32 -10.42
C GLU A 797 32.41 3.57 -11.69
N GLY A 798 32.59 2.24 -11.70
CA GLY A 798 32.21 1.39 -12.83
C GLY A 798 30.71 1.41 -13.11
N LEU A 799 29.88 1.47 -12.05
CA LEU A 799 28.45 1.66 -12.20
C LEU A 799 28.12 3.03 -12.81
N ILE A 800 28.74 4.10 -12.30
CA ILE A 800 28.48 5.46 -12.79
C ILE A 800 28.79 5.54 -14.29
N GLU A 801 29.96 5.05 -14.71
CA GLU A 801 30.32 4.95 -16.13
C GLU A 801 29.28 4.16 -16.92
N TYR A 802 28.93 2.95 -16.45
CA TYR A 802 27.97 2.09 -17.15
C TYR A 802 26.60 2.77 -17.34
N VAL A 803 26.06 3.38 -16.28
CA VAL A 803 24.74 4.03 -16.32
C VAL A 803 24.77 5.24 -17.25
N LEU A 804 25.78 6.11 -17.17
CA LEU A 804 25.90 7.27 -18.06
C LEU A 804 26.09 6.87 -19.53
N GLU A 805 26.72 5.72 -19.79
CA GLU A 805 26.94 5.21 -21.15
C GLU A 805 25.74 4.46 -21.74
N ASN A 806 24.90 3.83 -20.90
CA ASN A 806 23.90 2.86 -21.36
C ASN A 806 22.45 3.22 -21.01
N VAL A 807 22.21 4.03 -19.99
CA VAL A 807 20.88 4.41 -19.50
C VAL A 807 20.63 5.90 -19.77
N PRO A 808 19.96 6.27 -20.88
CA PRO A 808 19.78 7.66 -21.27
C PRO A 808 18.79 8.40 -20.35
N LEU A 809 18.99 9.72 -20.21
CA LEU A 809 17.99 10.61 -19.64
C LEU A 809 16.87 10.87 -20.65
N GLU A 810 15.62 10.77 -20.21
CA GLU A 810 14.44 10.91 -21.06
C GLU A 810 13.98 12.38 -21.17
N TYR A 811 14.20 13.15 -20.11
CA TYR A 811 13.70 14.52 -19.98
C TYR A 811 14.84 15.50 -19.71
N VAL A 812 14.57 16.78 -19.96
CA VAL A 812 15.49 17.87 -19.63
C VAL A 812 15.60 17.97 -18.10
N PRO A 813 16.81 18.03 -17.52
CA PRO A 813 16.99 18.23 -16.09
C PRO A 813 16.24 19.48 -15.61
N GLY A 814 15.59 19.38 -14.45
CA GLY A 814 14.78 20.46 -13.88
C GLY A 814 13.39 20.62 -14.50
N THR A 815 12.88 19.64 -15.25
CA THR A 815 11.53 19.70 -15.85
C THR A 815 10.56 18.64 -15.37
N ARG A 816 11.05 17.54 -14.79
CA ARG A 816 10.22 16.45 -14.25
C ARG A 816 10.83 15.90 -12.99
N TRP A 817 9.97 15.58 -12.03
CA TRP A 817 10.35 14.86 -10.82
C TRP A 817 10.29 13.35 -11.05
N ILE A 818 11.44 12.69 -10.89
CA ILE A 818 11.67 11.25 -11.07
C ILE A 818 12.56 10.78 -9.93
N TYR A 819 11.98 10.05 -8.99
CA TYR A 819 12.66 9.56 -7.80
C TYR A 819 13.80 8.59 -8.17
N SER A 820 15.03 8.91 -7.77
CA SER A 820 16.24 8.22 -8.24
C SER A 820 17.23 7.88 -7.11
N ASN A 821 17.51 6.59 -6.95
CA ASN A 821 18.57 6.08 -6.06
C ASN A 821 19.95 6.33 -6.67
N PHE A 822 20.08 6.13 -7.99
CA PHE A 822 21.33 6.40 -8.71
C PHE A 822 21.74 7.89 -8.61
N GLY A 823 20.78 8.82 -8.64
CA GLY A 823 21.07 10.24 -8.41
C GLY A 823 21.73 10.49 -7.03
N TYR A 824 21.28 9.80 -5.99
CA TYR A 824 21.91 9.87 -4.67
C TYR A 824 23.22 9.09 -4.57
N GLN A 825 23.40 8.04 -5.37
CA GLN A 825 24.70 7.37 -5.53
C GLN A 825 25.76 8.34 -6.06
N LEU A 826 25.39 9.19 -7.04
CA LEU A 826 26.25 10.26 -7.54
C LEU A 826 26.58 11.30 -6.46
N LEU A 827 25.60 11.71 -5.64
CA LEU A 827 25.84 12.62 -4.51
C LEU A 827 26.79 12.02 -3.48
N GLY A 828 26.64 10.74 -3.15
CA GLY A 828 27.57 10.06 -2.25
C GLY A 828 28.99 9.99 -2.80
N TYR A 829 29.13 9.74 -4.11
CA TYR A 829 30.42 9.79 -4.79
C TYR A 829 31.01 11.22 -4.80
N LEU A 830 30.18 12.24 -4.99
CA LEU A 830 30.58 13.65 -4.92
C LEU A 830 31.13 14.02 -3.53
N VAL A 831 30.48 13.58 -2.45
CA VAL A 831 31.00 13.76 -1.08
C VAL A 831 32.38 13.12 -0.93
N GLN A 832 32.57 11.91 -1.44
CA GLN A 832 33.87 11.23 -1.39
C GLN A 832 34.94 11.98 -2.19
N HIS A 833 34.59 12.45 -3.39
CA HIS A 833 35.48 13.21 -4.26
C HIS A 833 35.94 14.52 -3.61
N LEU A 834 35.00 15.31 -3.06
CA LEU A 834 35.30 16.63 -2.47
C LEU A 834 35.96 16.56 -1.09
N SER A 835 35.72 15.49 -0.34
CA SER A 835 36.30 15.31 1.01
C SER A 835 37.63 14.57 1.03
N GLY A 836 37.93 13.77 0.00
CA GLY A 836 39.10 12.89 -0.02
C GLY A 836 39.01 11.70 0.96
N THR A 837 37.84 11.47 1.57
CA THR A 837 37.57 10.34 2.47
C THR A 837 36.41 9.51 1.94
N SER A 838 36.23 8.28 2.42
CA SER A 838 35.05 7.51 2.03
C SER A 838 33.75 8.21 2.47
N TYR A 839 32.68 8.05 1.71
CA TYR A 839 31.36 8.62 2.03
C TYR A 839 30.92 8.30 3.48
N GLU A 840 31.02 7.03 3.89
CA GLU A 840 30.64 6.61 5.26
C GLU A 840 31.50 7.34 6.32
N ASN A 841 32.80 7.49 6.09
CA ASN A 841 33.69 8.17 7.05
C ASN A 841 33.41 9.68 7.12
N PHE A 842 33.14 10.32 5.99
CA PHE A 842 32.75 11.73 5.98
C PHE A 842 31.47 11.97 6.76
N VAL A 843 30.42 11.19 6.52
CA VAL A 843 29.14 11.31 7.23
C VAL A 843 29.33 11.06 8.73
N ARG A 844 30.08 10.02 9.11
CA ARG A 844 30.32 9.72 10.53
C ARG A 844 31.07 10.84 11.25
N THR A 845 32.06 11.44 10.62
CA THR A 845 32.91 12.46 11.26
C THR A 845 32.33 13.88 11.18
N SER A 846 31.68 14.22 10.08
CA SER A 846 31.27 15.61 9.79
C SER A 846 29.78 15.87 10.02
N ILE A 847 28.95 14.82 10.05
CA ILE A 847 27.51 14.92 10.33
C ILE A 847 27.18 14.31 11.68
N PHE A 848 27.46 13.01 11.87
CA PHE A 848 27.05 12.30 13.08
C PHE A 848 27.87 12.68 14.33
N GLY A 849 29.18 12.79 14.22
CA GLY A 849 30.05 13.18 15.34
C GLY A 849 29.60 14.49 16.01
N PRO A 850 29.46 15.60 15.26
CA PRO A 850 28.96 16.86 15.79
C PRO A 850 27.52 16.81 16.31
N ALA A 851 26.66 15.94 15.76
CA ALA A 851 25.28 15.71 16.21
C ALA A 851 25.19 14.83 17.48
N GLY A 852 26.30 14.36 18.03
CA GLY A 852 26.31 13.40 19.15
C GLY A 852 25.78 12.01 18.79
N VAL A 853 25.73 11.70 17.49
CA VAL A 853 25.31 10.39 16.98
C VAL A 853 26.51 9.45 16.96
N HIS A 854 26.40 8.34 17.67
CA HIS A 854 27.48 7.37 17.84
C HIS A 854 27.14 5.97 17.34
N ASP A 855 25.86 5.70 17.08
CA ASP A 855 25.34 4.37 16.78
C ASP A 855 24.52 4.32 15.49
N ILE A 856 25.09 4.87 14.42
CA ILE A 856 24.61 4.74 13.03
C ILE A 856 25.76 4.29 12.15
N GLN A 857 25.53 3.29 11.29
CA GLN A 857 26.52 2.75 10.35
C GLN A 857 25.86 2.21 9.08
N VAL A 858 26.63 1.94 8.02
CA VAL A 858 26.07 1.36 6.80
C VAL A 858 25.88 -0.15 6.98
N ALA A 859 24.74 -0.67 6.58
CA ALA A 859 24.40 -2.09 6.58
C ALA A 859 25.44 -2.89 5.79
N ARG A 860 25.76 -4.07 6.31
CA ARG A 860 26.57 -5.06 5.59
C ARG A 860 25.67 -5.99 4.77
N PRO A 861 26.19 -6.57 3.68
CA PRO A 861 25.34 -7.23 2.71
C PRO A 861 24.67 -8.48 3.26
N SER A 862 25.36 -9.25 4.12
CA SER A 862 24.89 -10.54 4.63
C SER A 862 24.49 -10.53 6.12
N ILE A 863 23.72 -11.54 6.53
CA ILE A 863 23.36 -11.77 7.94
C ILE A 863 24.57 -12.10 8.83
N ARG A 864 25.67 -12.60 8.24
CA ARG A 864 26.91 -12.92 8.97
C ARG A 864 27.67 -11.67 9.37
N GLU A 865 27.58 -10.65 8.54
CA GLU A 865 28.22 -9.36 8.73
C GLU A 865 27.27 -8.36 9.42
N LYS A 866 26.03 -8.77 9.72
CA LYS A 866 25.03 -8.00 10.46
C LYS A 866 25.65 -7.42 11.73
N ALA A 867 25.40 -6.13 11.99
CA ALA A 867 25.89 -5.49 13.20
C ALA A 867 25.31 -6.16 14.47
N PRO A 868 26.01 -6.13 15.61
CA PRO A 868 25.52 -6.79 16.84
C PRO A 868 24.12 -6.35 17.26
N ARG A 869 23.80 -5.05 17.19
CA ARG A 869 22.50 -4.46 17.54
C ARG A 869 21.50 -4.36 16.39
N GLU A 870 21.85 -4.79 15.19
CA GLU A 870 20.93 -4.80 14.06
C GLU A 870 19.91 -5.95 14.21
N VAL A 871 18.64 -5.69 13.94
CA VAL A 871 17.56 -6.68 14.07
C VAL A 871 17.58 -7.76 12.97
N ILE A 872 16.82 -8.85 13.18
CA ILE A 872 16.48 -9.80 12.13
C ILE A 872 15.28 -9.28 11.33
N TYR A 873 15.39 -9.30 10.00
CA TYR A 873 14.35 -8.82 9.08
C TYR A 873 13.46 -9.94 8.57
N TYR A 874 12.17 -9.66 8.43
CA TYR A 874 11.14 -10.60 8.02
C TYR A 874 10.39 -10.10 6.78
N MET A 875 10.13 -10.99 5.82
CA MET A 875 9.51 -10.64 4.53
C MET A 875 7.98 -10.60 4.60
N SER A 876 7.38 -9.74 3.79
CA SER A 876 5.94 -9.72 3.46
C SER A 876 5.72 -10.52 2.17
N GLY A 877 4.89 -11.55 2.20
CA GLY A 877 4.88 -12.62 1.19
C GLY A 877 4.47 -12.29 -0.25
N ASN A 878 4.43 -11.04 -0.70
CA ASN A 878 3.73 -10.64 -1.92
C ASN A 878 4.53 -9.74 -2.91
N ARG A 879 5.86 -9.69 -2.83
CA ARG A 879 6.69 -9.10 -3.91
C ARG A 879 7.88 -10.04 -4.16
N LEU A 880 8.41 -10.07 -5.39
CA LEU A 880 9.58 -10.88 -5.76
C LEU A 880 10.59 -10.86 -4.61
N GLY A 881 10.96 -12.04 -4.15
CA GLY A 881 11.64 -12.27 -2.89
C GLY A 881 13.04 -11.69 -2.85
N PHE A 882 13.15 -10.37 -2.69
CA PHE A 882 14.39 -9.74 -2.29
C PHE A 882 14.72 -10.25 -0.90
N ASP A 883 15.81 -10.99 -0.81
CA ASP A 883 16.36 -11.40 0.46
C ASP A 883 16.83 -10.12 1.20
N PRO A 884 16.36 -9.86 2.43
CA PRO A 884 16.89 -8.77 3.27
C PRO A 884 18.41 -8.81 3.48
N TYR A 885 19.11 -9.86 3.09
CA TYR A 885 20.55 -10.02 3.23
C TYR A 885 21.25 -10.34 1.90
N GLU A 886 20.65 -9.94 0.77
CA GLU A 886 21.29 -9.84 -0.55
C GLU A 886 21.44 -8.35 -0.94
N MET A 887 22.01 -7.53 -0.06
CA MET A 887 22.22 -6.11 -0.36
C MET A 887 23.50 -5.88 -1.18
N LEU A 888 23.54 -4.72 -1.85
CA LEU A 888 24.78 -4.21 -2.44
C LEU A 888 25.82 -3.92 -1.35
N THR A 889 27.08 -3.78 -1.78
CA THR A 889 28.19 -3.38 -0.91
C THR A 889 27.93 -2.01 -0.27
N SER A 890 28.56 -1.76 0.88
CA SER A 890 28.30 -0.54 1.69
C SER A 890 28.55 0.76 0.93
N ASP A 891 29.55 0.80 0.04
CA ASP A 891 29.84 1.95 -0.82
C ASP A 891 28.75 2.23 -1.87
N ARG A 892 28.04 1.18 -2.29
CA ARG A 892 26.96 1.22 -3.29
C ARG A 892 25.59 1.55 -2.71
N ILE A 893 25.36 1.35 -1.42
CA ILE A 893 24.03 1.47 -0.80
C ILE A 893 23.93 2.60 0.22
N GLY A 894 25.03 2.96 0.89
CA GLY A 894 25.08 4.00 1.93
C GLY A 894 24.37 5.31 1.54
N PRO A 895 24.67 5.91 0.38
CA PRO A 895 24.14 7.24 0.02
C PRO A 895 22.63 7.36 -0.15
N TRP A 896 21.92 6.27 -0.41
CA TRP A 896 20.50 6.35 -0.78
C TRP A 896 19.59 5.40 0.00
N GLY A 897 20.14 4.42 0.71
CA GLY A 897 19.31 3.41 1.39
C GLY A 897 19.95 2.62 2.53
N GLY A 898 21.28 2.65 2.64
CA GLY A 898 22.04 1.61 3.33
C GLY A 898 22.21 1.77 4.83
N TRP A 899 21.82 2.90 5.43
CA TRP A 899 22.09 3.11 6.85
C TRP A 899 21.25 2.21 7.75
N ILE A 900 21.85 1.77 8.87
CA ILE A 900 21.16 1.18 10.01
C ILE A 900 21.21 2.14 11.19
N ALA A 901 20.07 2.36 11.83
CA ALA A 901 19.95 3.31 12.93
C ALA A 901 18.86 2.89 13.91
N SER A 902 18.97 3.36 15.15
CA SER A 902 17.86 3.34 16.09
C SER A 902 17.06 4.65 15.99
N PRO A 903 15.76 4.65 16.33
CA PRO A 903 14.95 5.88 16.32
C PRO A 903 15.53 7.01 17.16
N ILE A 904 16.16 6.70 18.29
CA ILE A 904 16.82 7.70 19.16
C ILE A 904 17.95 8.40 18.41
N GLN A 905 18.81 7.64 17.73
CA GLN A 905 19.95 8.19 16.99
C GLN A 905 19.49 8.99 15.75
N MET A 906 18.37 8.57 15.13
CA MET A 906 17.74 9.34 14.05
C MET A 906 17.24 10.70 14.53
N LEU A 907 16.68 10.78 15.75
CA LEU A 907 16.24 12.05 16.33
C LEU A 907 17.41 12.92 16.80
N LEU A 908 18.54 12.36 17.23
CA LEU A 908 19.76 13.14 17.47
C LEU A 908 20.28 13.80 16.18
N PHE A 909 20.26 13.06 15.07
CA PHE A 909 20.57 13.62 13.75
C PHE A 909 19.57 14.72 13.37
N MET A 910 18.26 14.48 13.51
CA MET A 910 17.24 15.46 13.18
C MET A 910 17.39 16.75 13.99
N ALA A 911 17.55 16.65 15.31
CA ALA A 911 17.74 17.78 16.23
C ALA A 911 19.07 18.56 16.04
N SER A 912 19.84 18.23 15.00
CA SER A 912 21.06 18.95 14.61
C SER A 912 20.94 19.58 13.21
N VAL A 913 19.79 19.39 12.55
CA VAL A 913 19.54 19.86 11.19
C VAL A 913 18.09 20.33 10.98
N ASP A 914 17.32 20.53 12.04
CA ASP A 914 15.87 20.76 12.02
C ASP A 914 15.46 22.23 11.88
N GLY A 915 16.43 23.16 11.97
CA GLY A 915 16.17 24.60 11.88
C GLY A 915 15.65 25.23 13.17
N PHE A 916 15.56 24.48 14.27
CA PHE A 916 15.08 24.99 15.55
C PHE A 916 16.21 25.64 16.37
N PRO A 917 15.88 26.63 17.22
CA PRO A 917 16.90 27.43 17.90
C PRO A 917 17.40 26.85 19.23
N GLN A 918 16.81 25.77 19.76
CA GLN A 918 17.16 25.25 21.09
C GLN A 918 18.48 24.48 21.08
N ARG A 919 18.84 23.79 19.99
CA ARG A 919 20.20 23.29 19.76
C ARG A 919 20.83 24.00 18.56
N ARG A 920 22.15 23.84 18.48
CA ARG A 920 22.92 24.45 17.40
C ARG A 920 22.88 23.53 16.19
N ASP A 921 22.29 24.01 15.10
CA ASP A 921 22.31 23.32 13.81
C ASP A 921 23.72 23.21 13.21
N LEU A 922 23.92 22.12 12.47
CA LEU A 922 25.11 21.87 11.64
C LEU A 922 25.14 22.74 10.38
N LEU A 923 23.95 23.01 9.83
CA LEU A 923 23.78 23.73 8.59
C LEU A 923 23.52 25.22 8.87
N THR A 924 23.90 26.08 7.93
CA THR A 924 23.53 27.49 8.01
C THR A 924 22.02 27.68 7.86
N ARG A 925 21.51 28.82 8.33
CA ARG A 925 20.10 29.19 8.15
C ARG A 925 19.69 29.25 6.66
N GLU A 926 20.61 29.65 5.78
CA GLU A 926 20.39 29.68 4.33
C GLU A 926 20.23 28.26 3.77
N SER A 927 21.15 27.35 4.12
CA SER A 927 21.06 25.95 3.71
C SER A 927 19.78 25.27 4.22
N THR A 928 19.40 25.55 5.47
CA THR A 928 18.16 25.07 6.09
C THR A 928 16.92 25.61 5.35
N LEU A 929 16.92 26.90 4.98
CA LEU A 929 15.84 27.49 4.18
C LEU A 929 15.73 26.83 2.80
N ASN A 930 16.86 26.62 2.12
CA ASN A 930 16.89 25.91 0.84
C ASN A 930 16.36 24.49 0.96
N TRP A 931 16.70 23.79 2.05
CA TRP A 931 16.19 22.46 2.38
C TRP A 931 14.67 22.39 2.52
N SER A 932 14.09 23.43 3.12
CA SER A 932 12.64 23.58 3.32
C SER A 932 11.88 24.16 2.13
N THR A 933 12.59 24.58 1.07
CA THR A 933 11.97 25.18 -0.12
C THR A 933 11.65 24.08 -1.13
N PRO A 934 10.36 23.85 -1.45
CA PRO A 934 9.99 22.78 -2.34
C PRO A 934 10.24 23.13 -3.81
N SER A 935 10.60 22.13 -4.60
CA SER A 935 10.77 22.27 -6.05
C SER A 935 9.42 22.30 -6.76
N THR A 936 9.27 23.15 -7.78
CA THR A 936 8.06 23.18 -8.62
C THR A 936 7.89 21.90 -9.42
N CYS A 937 9.00 21.23 -9.78
CA CYS A 937 8.99 19.95 -10.48
C CYS A 937 8.34 18.84 -9.68
N SER A 938 8.48 18.88 -8.34
CA SER A 938 7.87 17.92 -7.41
C SER A 938 6.43 18.29 -7.04
N ASN A 939 5.79 19.21 -7.78
CA ASN A 939 4.49 19.77 -7.44
C ASN A 939 4.48 20.41 -6.04
N ASN A 940 5.61 21.02 -5.65
CA ASN A 940 5.86 21.62 -4.35
C ASN A 940 5.79 20.64 -3.16
N THR A 941 6.10 19.35 -3.37
CA THR A 941 6.02 18.31 -2.31
C THR A 941 7.37 17.75 -1.87
N TYR A 942 8.45 18.11 -2.55
CA TYR A 942 9.80 17.62 -2.25
C TYR A 942 10.82 18.76 -2.40
N GLY A 943 11.68 18.91 -1.40
CA GLY A 943 12.80 19.84 -1.37
C GLY A 943 14.13 19.15 -1.69
N LEU A 944 15.22 19.61 -1.08
CA LEU A 944 16.56 19.08 -1.29
C LEU A 944 16.84 17.83 -0.43
N GLY A 945 16.03 16.77 -0.61
CA GLY A 945 16.16 15.51 0.10
C GLY A 945 15.14 15.26 1.21
N TRP A 946 14.13 16.11 1.31
CA TRP A 946 13.00 15.97 2.22
C TRP A 946 11.68 16.01 1.46
N SER A 947 10.75 15.17 1.88
CA SER A 947 9.35 15.35 1.54
C SER A 947 8.74 16.44 2.43
N LEU A 948 8.03 17.39 1.83
CA LEU A 948 7.54 18.60 2.49
C LEU A 948 6.01 18.64 2.47
N ASN A 949 5.43 19.09 3.59
CA ASN A 949 3.97 19.31 3.72
C ASN A 949 3.11 18.07 3.43
N ILE A 950 3.63 16.88 3.71
CA ILE A 950 2.94 15.61 3.46
C ILE A 950 2.07 15.23 4.68
N MET A 951 0.98 14.51 4.43
CA MET A 951 0.03 14.03 5.45
C MET A 951 -0.75 15.13 6.17
N GLY A 952 -0.81 16.34 5.61
CA GLY A 952 -1.59 17.43 6.18
C GLY A 952 -0.91 18.18 7.34
N PHE A 953 0.34 17.84 7.65
CA PHE A 953 1.18 18.58 8.57
C PHE A 953 2.13 19.50 7.81
N ASN A 954 2.42 20.66 8.40
CA ASN A 954 3.52 21.49 7.92
C ASN A 954 4.80 21.00 8.60
N GLY A 955 5.77 20.61 7.78
CA GLY A 955 6.98 19.95 8.26
C GLY A 955 7.69 19.15 7.18
N TRP A 956 8.73 18.45 7.61
CA TRP A 956 9.61 17.64 6.77
C TRP A 956 9.48 16.19 7.17
N GLN A 957 9.51 15.31 6.19
CA GLN A 957 9.51 13.88 6.46
C GLN A 957 10.27 13.11 5.38
N HIS A 958 10.70 11.92 5.73
CA HIS A 958 11.16 10.94 4.76
C HIS A 958 10.84 9.55 5.30
N ASP A 959 10.21 8.70 4.48
CA ASP A 959 10.09 7.28 4.76
C ASP A 959 11.16 6.48 4.03
N GLY A 960 11.48 5.31 4.53
CA GLY A 960 12.48 4.48 3.92
C GLY A 960 12.10 3.02 4.01
N ARG A 961 12.33 2.32 2.91
CA ARG A 961 11.99 0.91 2.77
C ARG A 961 13.20 0.17 2.27
N MET A 962 13.39 -1.00 2.85
CA MET A 962 14.29 -2.01 2.36
C MET A 962 13.57 -3.36 2.45
N PRO A 963 14.00 -4.37 1.69
CA PRO A 963 13.55 -5.73 1.90
C PRO A 963 13.61 -6.10 3.40
N GLY A 964 12.46 -6.45 3.94
CA GLY A 964 12.20 -6.80 5.33
C GLY A 964 12.28 -5.66 6.35
N SER A 965 12.35 -4.39 5.95
CA SER A 965 12.46 -3.25 6.87
C SER A 965 11.72 -2.01 6.36
N ALA A 966 11.23 -1.21 7.30
CA ALA A 966 10.72 0.11 6.96
C ALA A 966 10.91 1.10 8.12
N ALA A 967 11.04 2.37 7.77
CA ALA A 967 11.32 3.45 8.69
C ALA A 967 10.62 4.74 8.26
N MET A 968 10.41 5.64 9.21
CA MET A 968 9.94 6.99 8.97
C MET A 968 10.63 7.94 9.93
N LEU A 969 10.97 9.12 9.43
CA LEU A 969 11.52 10.23 10.19
C LEU A 969 10.73 11.48 9.86
N VAL A 970 10.23 12.16 10.88
CA VAL A 970 9.33 13.31 10.76
C VAL A 970 9.79 14.43 11.68
N ARG A 971 9.69 15.66 11.19
CA ARG A 971 9.86 16.90 11.94
C ARG A 971 8.73 17.87 11.57
N LEU A 972 7.98 18.36 12.54
CA LEU A 972 6.84 19.24 12.36
C LEU A 972 7.17 20.66 12.83
N ASP A 973 6.60 21.68 12.18
CA ASP A 973 6.86 23.10 12.49
C ASP A 973 6.53 23.51 13.93
N ASN A 974 5.70 22.73 14.62
CA ASN A 974 5.37 22.95 16.03
C ASN A 974 6.46 22.42 16.99
N GLY A 975 7.59 21.93 16.48
CA GLY A 975 8.70 21.36 17.25
C GLY A 975 8.55 19.90 17.65
N LEU A 976 7.56 19.16 17.12
CA LEU A 976 7.43 17.72 17.32
C LEU A 976 8.26 16.95 16.29
N GLU A 977 9.01 15.96 16.74
CA GLU A 977 9.78 15.08 15.89
C GLU A 977 9.55 13.63 16.27
N MET A 978 9.53 12.74 15.27
CA MET A 978 9.26 11.33 15.49
C MET A 978 10.06 10.45 14.54
N ALA A 979 10.63 9.40 15.09
CA ALA A 979 11.28 8.34 14.32
C ALA A 979 10.62 7.00 14.65
N VAL A 980 10.31 6.21 13.63
CA VAL A 980 9.77 4.85 13.78
C VAL A 980 10.52 3.91 12.84
N THR A 981 10.85 2.72 13.33
CA THR A 981 11.52 1.68 12.54
C THR A 981 10.90 0.32 12.82
N VAL A 982 10.78 -0.53 11.80
CA VAL A 982 10.22 -1.89 11.91
C VAL A 982 11.08 -2.90 11.18
N ASN A 983 11.05 -4.16 11.63
CA ASN A 983 11.79 -5.27 11.01
C ASN A 983 10.94 -6.14 10.07
N LYS A 984 9.95 -5.51 9.43
CA LYS A 984 9.14 -6.10 8.36
C LYS A 984 8.68 -5.00 7.41
N GLU A 985 8.69 -5.28 6.12
CA GLU A 985 8.17 -4.37 5.10
C GLU A 985 6.63 -4.43 4.99
N TYR A 986 5.99 -3.37 4.50
CA TYR A 986 4.53 -3.27 4.26
C TYR A 986 4.25 -2.27 3.13
N SER A 987 3.00 -1.92 2.84
CA SER A 987 2.65 -0.91 1.81
C SER A 987 2.80 0.55 2.30
N GLU A 988 3.10 1.51 1.39
CA GLU A 988 2.85 2.98 1.50
C GLU A 988 1.80 3.32 2.55
N ARG A 989 0.59 2.94 2.15
CA ARG A 989 -0.65 3.41 2.72
C ARG A 989 -0.85 2.96 4.16
N ASP A 990 -0.54 1.71 4.47
CA ASP A 990 -0.88 1.13 5.77
C ASP A 990 -0.01 1.71 6.89
N PHE A 991 1.26 1.99 6.61
CA PHE A 991 2.18 2.56 7.60
C PHE A 991 1.89 4.01 7.92
N PHE A 992 1.68 4.79 6.87
CA PHE A 992 1.37 6.20 7.01
C PHE A 992 0.00 6.42 7.63
N HIS A 993 -0.99 5.59 7.31
CA HIS A 993 -2.30 5.69 7.96
C HIS A 993 -2.15 5.54 9.48
N GLU A 994 -1.49 4.48 9.93
CA GLU A 994 -1.45 4.12 11.34
C GLU A 994 -0.59 5.07 12.19
N LEU A 995 0.61 5.43 11.70
CA LEU A 995 1.49 6.39 12.38
C LEU A 995 1.02 7.84 12.25
N GLY A 996 0.28 8.17 11.18
CA GLY A 996 -0.35 9.48 11.03
C GLY A 996 -1.29 9.81 12.19
N TYR A 997 -1.99 8.82 12.75
CA TYR A 997 -2.83 9.03 13.93
C TYR A 997 -2.03 9.37 15.19
N VAL A 998 -0.89 8.70 15.41
CA VAL A 998 0.01 9.03 16.54
C VAL A 998 0.49 10.47 16.40
N LEU A 999 0.96 10.85 15.21
CA LEU A 999 1.39 12.22 14.92
C LEU A 999 0.26 13.24 15.07
N HIS A 1000 -0.96 12.93 14.62
CA HIS A 1000 -2.10 13.84 14.74
C HIS A 1000 -2.52 14.04 16.20
N HIS A 1001 -2.52 12.96 16.99
CA HIS A 1001 -2.94 13.03 18.37
C HIS A 1001 -1.92 13.79 19.22
N ILE A 1002 -0.62 13.49 19.07
CA ILE A 1002 0.42 14.15 19.86
C ILE A 1002 0.70 15.57 19.33
N GLY A 1003 0.78 15.74 18.01
CA GLY A 1003 1.12 17.01 17.38
C GLY A 1003 0.09 18.12 17.59
N ASN A 1004 -1.18 17.79 17.83
CA ASN A 1004 -2.21 18.79 18.12
C ASN A 1004 -2.30 19.16 19.60
N ASN A 1005 -1.62 18.44 20.49
CA ASN A 1005 -1.63 18.69 21.93
C ASN A 1005 -0.34 19.43 22.35
N TYR A 1006 -0.47 20.70 22.74
CA TYR A 1006 0.69 21.55 23.04
C TYR A 1006 1.50 21.08 24.26
N ASP A 1007 0.82 20.51 25.27
CA ASP A 1007 1.39 20.06 26.55
C ASP A 1007 1.07 18.58 26.82
N TRP A 1008 1.59 17.71 25.97
CA TRP A 1008 1.36 16.25 26.08
C TRP A 1008 2.24 15.57 27.14
N TRP A 1009 3.26 16.25 27.67
CA TRP A 1009 4.26 15.69 28.59
C TRP A 1009 4.07 16.23 30.01
N ASN A 1010 4.30 15.40 31.04
CA ASN A 1010 4.14 15.79 32.44
C ASN A 1010 5.22 16.76 32.95
N ASP A 1011 6.40 16.78 32.33
CA ASP A 1011 7.50 17.68 32.67
C ASP A 1011 8.48 17.91 31.49
N ASP A 1012 9.47 18.78 31.72
CA ASP A 1012 10.43 19.25 30.72
C ASP A 1012 11.75 18.45 30.67
N ARG A 1013 11.86 17.28 31.32
CA ARG A 1013 13.09 16.47 31.24
C ARG A 1013 13.42 16.07 29.80
N ASP A 1014 14.71 16.05 29.48
CA ASP A 1014 15.26 15.61 28.21
C ASP A 1014 15.97 14.26 28.38
N LEU A 1015 15.38 13.21 27.82
CA LEU A 1015 15.94 11.86 27.92
C LEU A 1015 17.22 11.67 27.08
N PHE A 1016 17.60 12.63 26.22
CA PHE A 1016 18.91 12.58 25.57
C PHE A 1016 20.05 12.67 26.59
N GLN A 1017 19.89 13.42 27.68
CA GLN A 1017 20.95 13.62 28.68
C GLN A 1017 21.31 12.31 29.42
N HIS A 1018 20.33 11.43 29.64
CA HIS A 1018 20.56 10.10 30.25
C HIS A 1018 21.41 9.16 29.38
N LEU A 1019 21.57 9.47 28.08
CA LEU A 1019 22.44 8.71 27.18
C LEU A 1019 23.91 9.15 27.32
N CYS A 1020 24.17 10.41 27.68
CA CYS A 1020 25.52 10.93 27.88
C CYS A 1020 26.16 10.42 29.19
N ASP A 1021 25.36 10.26 30.26
CA ASP A 1021 25.87 9.89 31.60
C ASP A 1021 26.37 8.43 31.73
N LYS A 1022 26.19 7.59 30.70
CA LYS A 1022 26.69 6.20 30.69
C LYS A 1022 27.83 5.94 29.71
N THR A 1023 28.36 6.99 29.08
CA THR A 1023 29.48 6.91 28.12
C THR A 1023 30.58 7.96 28.33
N CYS A 1024 30.64 8.60 29.50
CA CYS A 1024 31.85 9.30 29.95
C CYS A 1024 32.79 8.36 30.71
#